data_AF-A0A8X7P6I9-F1
#
_entry.id   AF-A0A8X7P6I9-F1
#
_cell.length_a   1.000
_cell.length_b   1.000
_cell.length_c   1.000
_cell.angle_alpha   90.00
_cell.angle_beta   90.00
_cell.angle_gamma   90.00
#
_symmetry.space_group_name_H-M   'P 1'
#
loop_
_entity.id
_entity.type
_entity.pdbx_description
1 polymer ?
#
loop_
_entity_poly.entity_id
_entity_poly.type
_entity_poly.pdbx_seq_one_letter_code
_entity_poly.pdbx_strand_id
1 'polypeptide(L)'
;MGCDSHGNLTDAEFSKPLPSIGIYVATASLICGVSMFADLLHGIRHRKYWFPCKFFSLNATTLTFISVCVKLSLDLNTPMPSRQDQLAKLSSSVFFCVVMANSMPSLGFMVTQDLLMNLVALGILVVTDVVNICIQLGTGAIYVFTQEHALVIVLMFLMFMILSFSAITIPSTKRYLELKYKKKYEFALKQCPSYAERRKGVPKLREDLMKFWMMAHTSSPQFVMARSVTCTTSGFLCFLSAVTLAEAMVRSYFLQPRSLGFCNGESDYKWSTTLVLVSQGAAIAIGTVAPASRWFSAVSLRCPSRGAKKGLRDELRVESYWYDCLSEKKERSLNLWMLNGRRSRKLAHDVNRWMLDVCIATQHGLVLASKFLRFITVYFVSRILLCCLFLTFKCETVSNADSCSSSPSTRRFVLHLEGEEELVDYMVRSNREATEHLIQKGRKQQPVNLIELLEATTSISQGFEGIWDFDSDEVASLASGEPPNCWALPLVTLTSIAVALPNINPCSLKKLVKAVNEALVYVKKFEDVLDIEGELANSRQAAEVVWLGVDLYHKWLNVDLRKLSKPQKTTTQILEEIVEIAKKEFTDSWQKNLIFCMKHKPSHWPIKTLAANSMYRISQTLLNRYESGDIGTEEALLKDVERMVSDIVAGCFCNAAQVIGMKCLVTAVEVREASVREAAMHLGRTEKILEIVDRRCMPALSHHKVAKIDEWREFYRTNRCISLTRPSSQCTTRDLILNLE
;
A
#
# COMPACT_ATOMS: atom_id res chain seq x y z
N MET A 1 -27.48 32.95 34.79
CA MET A 1 -26.59 32.41 35.85
C MET A 1 -27.37 31.25 36.43
N GLY A 2 -26.78 30.06 36.59
CA GLY A 2 -27.53 28.85 37.00
C GLY A 2 -28.15 28.90 38.40
N CYS A 3 -28.01 30.01 39.13
CA CYS A 3 -28.73 30.28 40.36
C CYS A 3 -29.78 31.35 40.13
N ASP A 4 -30.95 31.19 40.75
CA ASP A 4 -31.97 32.23 40.81
C ASP A 4 -31.50 33.45 41.61
N SER A 5 -32.32 34.51 41.67
CA SER A 5 -32.05 35.71 42.46
C SER A 5 -31.88 35.46 43.97
N HIS A 6 -32.21 34.26 44.45
CA HIS A 6 -32.08 33.83 45.83
C HIS A 6 -30.86 32.92 46.07
N GLY A 7 -30.07 32.63 45.03
CA GLY A 7 -28.90 31.76 45.11
C GLY A 7 -29.22 30.26 45.03
N ASN A 8 -30.47 29.88 44.79
CA ASN A 8 -30.85 28.47 44.64
C ASN A 8 -30.49 27.97 43.23
N LEU A 9 -29.94 26.77 43.14
CA LEU A 9 -29.70 26.11 41.86
C LEU A 9 -31.01 25.92 41.10
N THR A 10 -31.00 26.29 39.82
CA THR A 10 -32.10 26.01 38.91
C THR A 10 -31.76 24.80 38.06
N ASP A 11 -32.32 23.63 38.39
CA ASP A 11 -32.07 22.36 37.68
C ASP A 11 -32.35 22.47 36.16
N ALA A 12 -33.30 23.32 35.78
CA ALA A 12 -33.63 23.62 34.39
C ALA A 12 -32.54 24.40 33.63
N GLU A 13 -31.70 25.18 34.30
CA GLU A 13 -30.57 25.86 33.65
C GLU A 13 -29.33 24.97 33.53
N PHE A 14 -29.10 24.11 34.53
CA PHE A 14 -27.98 23.16 34.54
C PHE A 14 -28.16 21.99 33.54
N SER A 15 -29.39 21.65 33.18
CA SER A 15 -29.71 20.62 32.18
C SER A 15 -29.70 21.10 30.72
N LYS A 16 -29.72 22.42 30.46
CA LYS A 16 -29.66 23.02 29.10
C LYS A 16 -28.55 22.48 28.18
N PRO A 17 -27.32 22.19 28.63
CA PRO A 17 -26.26 21.71 27.75
C PRO A 17 -26.35 20.20 27.42
N LEU A 18 -27.15 19.41 28.13
CA LEU A 18 -27.20 17.95 27.96
C LEU A 18 -27.66 17.50 26.55
N PRO A 19 -28.68 18.13 25.92
CA PRO A 19 -29.02 17.85 24.53
C PRO A 19 -27.86 18.10 23.55
N SER A 20 -27.09 19.17 23.76
CA SER A 20 -25.90 19.49 22.94
C SER A 20 -24.79 18.44 23.12
N ILE A 21 -24.63 17.92 24.35
CA ILE A 21 -23.74 16.79 24.62
C ILE A 21 -24.22 15.56 23.85
N GLY A 22 -25.51 15.26 23.84
CA GLY A 22 -26.07 14.15 23.05
C GLY A 22 -25.78 14.28 21.55
N ILE A 23 -25.90 15.48 20.97
CA ILE A 23 -25.51 15.75 19.56
C ILE A 23 -24.02 15.45 19.33
N TYR A 24 -23.17 15.84 20.28
CA TYR A 24 -21.73 15.57 20.21
C TYR A 24 -21.44 14.07 20.23
N VAL A 25 -22.10 13.30 21.11
CA VAL A 25 -22.00 11.83 21.17
C VAL A 25 -22.46 11.18 19.86
N ALA A 26 -23.59 11.62 19.31
CA ALA A 26 -24.13 11.11 18.06
C ALA A 26 -23.17 11.36 16.89
N THR A 27 -22.61 12.56 16.82
CA THR A 27 -21.68 12.97 15.76
C THR A 27 -20.37 12.20 15.86
N ALA A 28 -19.79 12.05 17.05
CA ALA A 28 -18.61 11.22 17.28
C ALA A 28 -18.85 9.76 16.85
N SER A 29 -20.02 9.20 17.20
CA SER A 29 -20.41 7.83 16.84
C SER A 29 -20.51 7.65 15.31
N LEU A 30 -21.07 8.63 14.60
CA LEU A 30 -21.13 8.63 13.13
C LEU A 30 -19.74 8.73 12.50
N ILE A 31 -18.84 9.57 13.02
CA ILE A 31 -17.46 9.69 12.53
C ILE A 31 -16.74 8.34 12.64
N CYS A 32 -16.88 7.66 13.77
CA CYS A 32 -16.37 6.30 13.96
C CYS A 32 -17.01 5.31 12.97
N GLY A 33 -18.34 5.36 12.78
CA GLY A 33 -19.07 4.52 11.82
C GLY A 33 -18.61 4.71 10.37
N VAL A 34 -18.44 5.96 9.93
CA VAL A 34 -17.94 6.31 8.59
C VAL A 34 -16.50 5.83 8.41
N SER A 35 -15.67 5.94 9.45
CA SER A 35 -14.29 5.44 9.41
C SER A 35 -14.24 3.91 9.27
N MET A 36 -15.08 3.19 10.02
CA MET A 36 -15.23 1.73 9.88
C MET A 36 -15.78 1.34 8.50
N PHE A 37 -16.73 2.10 7.96
CA PHE A 37 -17.25 1.90 6.60
C PHE A 37 -16.19 2.12 5.52
N ALA A 38 -15.34 3.14 5.68
CA ALA A 38 -14.24 3.42 4.75
C ALA A 38 -13.24 2.25 4.71
N ASP A 39 -12.96 1.63 5.86
CA ASP A 39 -12.13 0.41 5.94
C ASP A 39 -12.80 -0.78 5.26
N LEU A 40 -14.12 -0.95 5.41
CA LEU A 40 -14.90 -1.97 4.69
C LEU A 40 -14.80 -1.79 3.17
N LEU A 41 -15.06 -0.58 2.67
CA LEU A 41 -14.95 -0.24 1.25
C LEU A 41 -13.52 -0.43 0.73
N HIS A 42 -12.53 -0.05 1.53
CA HIS A 42 -11.12 -0.26 1.18
C HIS A 42 -10.81 -1.77 1.05
N GLY A 43 -11.28 -2.59 1.99
CA GLY A 43 -11.17 -4.05 1.93
C GLY A 43 -11.78 -4.62 0.65
N ILE A 44 -13.03 -4.27 0.32
CA ILE A 44 -13.74 -4.75 -0.88
C ILE A 44 -13.03 -4.30 -2.16
N ARG A 45 -12.73 -3.00 -2.29
CA ARG A 45 -12.11 -2.41 -3.48
C ARG A 45 -10.75 -3.01 -3.80
N HIS A 46 -10.03 -3.46 -2.77
CA HIS A 46 -8.71 -4.07 -2.90
C HIS A 46 -8.72 -5.59 -2.75
N ARG A 47 -9.91 -6.24 -2.71
CA ARG A 47 -10.11 -7.69 -2.49
C ARG A 47 -9.39 -8.24 -1.26
N LYS A 48 -9.27 -7.43 -0.22
CA LYS A 48 -8.79 -7.84 1.11
C LYS A 48 -10.00 -8.16 1.99
N TYR A 49 -10.54 -9.36 1.87
CA TYR A 49 -11.72 -9.82 2.62
C TYR A 49 -11.47 -10.02 4.13
N TRP A 50 -10.22 -9.89 4.57
CA TRP A 50 -9.88 -9.80 6.00
C TRP A 50 -10.01 -8.37 6.55
N PHE A 51 -10.36 -7.39 5.70
CA PHE A 51 -10.64 -5.98 6.04
C PHE A 51 -9.52 -5.30 6.86
N PRO A 52 -8.50 -4.73 6.20
CA PRO A 52 -7.44 -3.98 6.89
C PRO A 52 -8.00 -2.74 7.60
N CYS A 53 -7.34 -2.33 8.68
CA CYS A 53 -7.70 -1.12 9.42
C CYS A 53 -6.72 -0.01 9.03
N LYS A 54 -7.19 0.91 8.19
CA LYS A 54 -6.41 2.06 7.73
C LYS A 54 -6.98 3.37 8.27
N PHE A 55 -8.30 3.52 8.21
CA PHE A 55 -9.00 4.73 8.64
C PHE A 55 -9.38 4.65 10.12
N PHE A 56 -9.82 3.48 10.60
CA PHE A 56 -10.19 3.25 11.99
C PHE A 56 -9.11 2.44 12.75
N SER A 57 -8.01 3.11 13.08
CA SER A 57 -6.87 2.52 13.80
C SER A 57 -6.83 2.96 15.26
N LEU A 58 -6.38 2.10 16.18
CA LEU A 58 -6.24 2.45 17.59
C LEU A 58 -5.12 3.49 17.78
N ASN A 59 -5.51 4.75 17.91
CA ASN A 59 -4.64 5.89 18.17
C ASN A 59 -5.28 6.87 19.16
N ALA A 60 -4.51 7.85 19.63
CA ALA A 60 -4.99 8.86 20.58
C ALA A 60 -6.29 9.55 20.11
N THR A 61 -6.40 9.90 18.83
CA THR A 61 -7.59 10.54 18.24
C THR A 61 -8.82 9.62 18.27
N THR A 62 -8.67 8.35 17.91
CA THR A 62 -9.79 7.40 18.01
C THR A 62 -10.19 7.14 19.46
N LEU A 63 -9.22 7.08 20.39
CA LEU A 63 -9.50 6.89 21.81
C LEU A 63 -10.28 8.07 22.42
N THR A 64 -9.99 9.30 22.02
CA THR A 64 -10.78 10.46 22.44
C THR A 64 -12.19 10.42 21.87
N PHE A 65 -12.37 10.07 20.59
CA PHE A 65 -13.71 9.87 20.03
C PHE A 65 -14.48 8.74 20.73
N ILE A 66 -13.82 7.63 21.06
CA ILE A 66 -14.43 6.52 21.82
C ILE A 66 -14.89 6.98 23.20
N SER A 67 -14.05 7.72 23.92
CA SER A 67 -14.38 8.29 25.23
C SER A 67 -15.64 9.17 25.17
N VAL A 68 -15.81 9.92 24.07
CA VAL A 68 -17.03 10.69 23.82
C VAL A 68 -18.22 9.78 23.52
N CYS A 69 -18.06 8.73 22.71
CA CYS A 69 -19.14 7.82 22.33
C CYS A 69 -19.74 7.06 23.52
N VAL A 70 -18.90 6.71 24.52
CA VAL A 70 -19.35 5.98 25.72
C VAL A 70 -19.95 6.89 26.80
N LYS A 71 -20.05 8.20 26.55
CA LYS A 71 -20.48 9.18 27.57
C LYS A 71 -21.84 8.87 28.20
N LEU A 72 -22.80 8.33 27.45
CA LEU A 72 -24.11 7.93 28.00
C LEU A 72 -23.99 6.74 28.99
N SER A 73 -23.07 5.81 28.74
CA SER A 73 -22.76 4.71 29.67
C SER A 73 -22.02 5.21 30.91
N LEU A 74 -21.28 6.32 30.82
CA LEU A 74 -20.56 6.93 31.94
C LEU A 74 -21.44 7.86 32.79
N ASP A 75 -22.63 8.23 32.35
CA ASP A 75 -23.49 9.18 33.06
C ASP A 75 -24.28 8.52 34.20
N LEU A 76 -23.81 8.77 35.43
CA LEU A 76 -24.37 8.23 36.67
C LEU A 76 -25.50 9.07 37.26
N ASN A 77 -25.52 10.37 36.96
CA ASN A 77 -26.26 11.35 37.78
C ASN A 77 -27.52 11.86 37.09
N THR A 78 -27.59 11.79 35.75
CA THR A 78 -28.76 12.31 35.02
C THR A 78 -29.86 11.24 34.89
N PRO A 79 -31.14 11.61 35.09
CA PRO A 79 -32.25 10.69 34.96
C PRO A 79 -32.45 10.30 33.49
N MET A 80 -32.43 8.99 33.22
CA MET A 80 -32.63 8.39 31.89
C MET A 80 -33.69 7.28 31.93
N PRO A 81 -34.95 7.61 32.26
CA PRO A 81 -35.98 6.63 32.54
C PRO A 81 -36.61 6.02 31.29
N SER A 82 -36.58 6.71 30.14
CA SER A 82 -37.35 6.30 28.97
C SER A 82 -36.75 5.08 28.27
N ARG A 83 -37.56 4.42 27.44
CA ARG A 83 -37.13 3.29 26.61
C ARG A 83 -35.92 3.62 25.75
N GLN A 84 -35.94 4.78 25.10
CA GLN A 84 -34.87 5.23 24.21
C GLN A 84 -33.58 5.47 25.00
N ASP A 85 -33.68 6.00 26.21
CA ASP A 85 -32.50 6.28 27.04
C ASP A 85 -31.84 4.99 27.53
N GLN A 86 -32.63 4.01 28.00
CA GLN A 86 -32.11 2.72 28.45
C GLN A 86 -31.47 1.93 27.29
N LEU A 87 -32.07 1.98 26.10
CA LEU A 87 -31.47 1.40 24.89
C LEU A 87 -30.21 2.16 24.45
N ALA A 88 -30.17 3.48 24.60
CA ALA A 88 -28.99 4.29 24.26
C ALA A 88 -27.79 3.97 25.17
N LYS A 89 -28.03 3.71 26.47
CA LYS A 89 -26.99 3.22 27.38
C LYS A 89 -26.46 1.85 26.96
N LEU A 90 -27.34 0.93 26.58
CA LEU A 90 -26.95 -0.39 26.08
C LEU A 90 -26.19 -0.30 24.75
N SER A 91 -26.65 0.57 23.82
CA SER A 91 -25.99 0.76 22.54
C SER A 91 -24.60 1.37 22.69
N SER A 92 -24.38 2.29 23.63
CA SER A 92 -23.03 2.83 23.92
C SER A 92 -22.05 1.73 24.37
N SER A 93 -22.48 0.81 25.25
CA SER A 93 -21.64 -0.31 25.70
C SER A 93 -21.36 -1.32 24.57
N VAL A 94 -22.37 -1.65 23.75
CA VAL A 94 -22.19 -2.54 22.59
C VAL A 94 -21.30 -1.90 21.52
N PHE A 95 -21.47 -0.60 21.28
CA PHE A 95 -20.61 0.17 20.37
C PHE A 95 -19.14 0.06 20.78
N PHE A 96 -18.84 0.10 22.08
CA PHE A 96 -17.47 -0.07 22.57
C PHE A 96 -16.89 -1.45 22.22
N CYS A 97 -17.67 -2.53 22.36
CA CYS A 97 -17.28 -3.88 21.92
C CYS A 97 -16.97 -3.93 20.41
N VAL A 98 -17.83 -3.32 19.59
CA VAL A 98 -17.67 -3.26 18.13
C VAL A 98 -16.39 -2.52 17.74
N VAL A 99 -16.12 -1.40 18.40
CA VAL A 99 -14.92 -0.60 18.17
C VAL A 99 -13.66 -1.38 18.53
N MET A 100 -13.62 -2.06 19.69
CA MET A 100 -12.48 -2.90 20.07
C MET A 100 -12.23 -4.01 19.03
N ALA A 101 -13.28 -4.68 18.57
CA ALA A 101 -13.18 -5.73 17.54
C ALA A 101 -12.63 -5.21 16.20
N ASN A 102 -13.05 -4.01 15.78
CA ASN A 102 -12.54 -3.37 14.57
C ASN A 102 -11.09 -2.91 14.73
N SER A 103 -10.67 -2.50 15.93
CA SER A 103 -9.31 -2.01 16.17
C SER A 103 -8.24 -3.12 16.19
N MET A 104 -8.64 -4.40 16.33
CA MET A 104 -7.71 -5.54 16.48
C MET A 104 -6.60 -5.62 15.42
N PRO A 105 -6.87 -5.53 14.10
CA PRO A 105 -5.81 -5.58 13.09
C PRO A 105 -4.84 -4.39 13.15
N SER A 106 -5.27 -3.24 13.68
CA SER A 106 -4.43 -2.04 13.76
C SER A 106 -3.24 -2.23 14.70
N LEU A 107 -3.38 -3.07 15.75
CA LEU A 107 -2.29 -3.40 16.68
C LEU A 107 -1.05 -3.93 15.96
N GLY A 108 -1.25 -4.67 14.87
CA GLY A 108 -0.15 -5.24 14.09
C GLY A 108 0.77 -4.20 13.47
N PHE A 109 0.24 -3.04 13.05
CA PHE A 109 1.06 -2.01 12.39
C PHE A 109 1.75 -1.06 13.38
N MET A 110 1.24 -0.93 14.60
CA MET A 110 1.71 0.06 15.57
C MET A 110 3.16 -0.18 16.03
N VAL A 111 3.88 0.92 16.29
CA VAL A 111 5.18 0.90 16.96
C VAL A 111 4.98 0.44 18.41
N THR A 112 5.93 -0.30 18.96
CA THR A 112 5.79 -0.95 20.29
C THR A 112 5.49 0.05 21.43
N GLN A 113 6.03 1.27 21.36
CA GLN A 113 5.75 2.32 22.36
C GLN A 113 4.31 2.82 22.27
N ASP A 114 3.86 3.19 21.06
CA ASP A 114 2.48 3.63 20.81
C ASP A 114 1.45 2.55 21.14
N LEU A 115 1.78 1.30 20.84
CA LEU A 115 0.96 0.13 21.20
C LEU A 115 0.68 0.08 22.71
N LEU A 116 1.72 0.26 23.54
CA LEU A 116 1.58 0.21 24.98
C LEU A 116 0.79 1.41 25.52
N MET A 117 1.08 2.62 25.03
CA MET A 117 0.36 3.83 25.46
C MET A 117 -1.13 3.76 25.12
N ASN A 118 -1.46 3.40 23.88
CA ASN A 118 -2.86 3.30 23.44
C ASN A 118 -3.60 2.16 24.15
N LEU A 119 -2.92 1.05 24.48
CA LEU A 119 -3.50 -0.05 25.24
C LEU A 119 -3.81 0.35 26.69
N VAL A 120 -2.90 1.07 27.36
CA VAL A 120 -3.12 1.58 28.72
C VAL A 120 -4.28 2.55 28.75
N ALA A 121 -4.33 3.49 27.80
CA ALA A 121 -5.44 4.44 27.67
C ALA A 121 -6.78 3.73 27.41
N LEU A 122 -6.81 2.74 26.51
CA LEU A 122 -7.98 1.90 26.29
C LEU A 122 -8.40 1.16 27.57
N GLY A 123 -7.45 0.61 28.32
CA GLY A 123 -7.71 -0.10 29.57
C GLY A 123 -8.33 0.79 30.65
N ILE A 124 -7.84 2.01 30.80
CA ILE A 124 -8.44 3.00 31.73
C ILE A 124 -9.90 3.26 31.33
N LEU A 125 -10.17 3.46 30.04
CA LEU A 125 -11.54 3.69 29.54
C LEU A 125 -12.46 2.48 29.77
N VAL A 126 -12.01 1.26 29.47
CA VAL A 126 -12.81 0.04 29.69
C VAL A 126 -13.10 -0.18 31.16
N VAL A 127 -12.11 -0.03 32.04
CA VAL A 127 -12.33 -0.19 33.49
C VAL A 127 -13.30 0.86 34.01
N THR A 128 -13.17 2.11 33.57
CA THR A 128 -14.08 3.20 33.97
C THR A 128 -15.51 2.90 33.52
N ASP A 129 -15.70 2.47 32.28
CA ASP A 129 -17.03 2.14 31.74
C ASP A 129 -17.67 0.96 32.50
N VAL A 130 -16.92 -0.13 32.70
CA VAL A 130 -17.40 -1.30 33.45
C VAL A 130 -17.80 -0.94 34.89
N VAL A 131 -16.97 -0.18 35.61
CA VAL A 131 -17.27 0.25 36.98
C VAL A 131 -18.54 1.10 37.01
N ASN A 132 -18.69 2.04 36.08
CA ASN A 132 -19.86 2.90 36.01
C ASN A 132 -21.15 2.12 35.69
N ILE A 133 -21.11 1.17 34.76
CA ILE A 133 -22.27 0.31 34.46
C ILE A 133 -22.63 -0.55 35.68
N CYS A 134 -21.64 -1.10 36.40
CA CYS A 134 -21.88 -1.85 37.63
C CYS A 134 -22.54 -1.00 38.72
N ILE A 135 -22.11 0.26 38.89
CA ILE A 135 -22.75 1.22 39.81
C ILE A 135 -24.21 1.48 39.37
N GLN A 136 -24.46 1.69 38.07
CA GLN A 136 -25.81 1.92 37.54
C GLN A 136 -26.74 0.71 37.72
N LEU A 137 -26.21 -0.51 37.58
CA LEU A 137 -26.96 -1.74 37.87
C LEU A 137 -27.27 -1.88 39.37
N GLY A 138 -26.29 -1.60 40.24
CA GLY A 138 -26.46 -1.68 41.69
C GLY A 138 -27.39 -0.62 42.28
N THR A 139 -27.42 0.57 41.69
CA THR A 139 -28.30 1.69 42.10
C THR A 139 -29.69 1.61 41.47
N GLY A 140 -29.93 0.67 40.55
CA GLY A 140 -31.21 0.54 39.84
C GLY A 140 -31.44 1.60 38.76
N ALA A 141 -30.41 2.40 38.41
CA ALA A 141 -30.48 3.34 37.28
C ALA A 141 -30.64 2.62 35.93
N ILE A 142 -30.16 1.37 35.85
CA ILE A 142 -30.48 0.41 34.78
C ILE A 142 -31.35 -0.69 35.41
N TYR A 143 -32.64 -0.73 35.03
CA TYR A 143 -33.61 -1.63 35.67
C TYR A 143 -34.33 -2.56 34.70
N VAL A 144 -34.40 -2.25 33.41
CA VAL A 144 -35.14 -3.07 32.41
C VAL A 144 -34.25 -4.12 31.75
N PHE A 145 -33.04 -3.73 31.31
CA PHE A 145 -32.14 -4.57 30.50
C PHE A 145 -30.94 -5.11 31.30
N THR A 146 -31.18 -5.53 32.55
CA THR A 146 -30.11 -5.92 33.47
C THR A 146 -29.32 -7.14 33.00
N GLN A 147 -30.00 -8.12 32.40
CA GLN A 147 -29.37 -9.34 31.87
C GLN A 147 -28.51 -9.03 30.64
N GLU A 148 -29.03 -8.20 29.73
CA GLU A 148 -28.35 -7.77 28.52
C GLU A 148 -27.11 -6.93 28.85
N HIS A 149 -27.22 -6.00 29.81
CA HIS A 149 -26.06 -5.24 30.30
C HIS A 149 -25.02 -6.12 30.99
N ALA A 150 -25.44 -7.07 31.85
CA ALA A 150 -24.51 -7.99 32.49
C ALA A 150 -23.73 -8.83 31.46
N LEU A 151 -24.41 -9.33 30.42
CA LEU A 151 -23.78 -10.05 29.32
C LEU A 151 -22.81 -9.15 28.55
N VAL A 152 -23.21 -7.93 28.18
CA VAL A 152 -22.34 -6.99 27.44
C VAL A 152 -21.11 -6.59 28.24
N ILE A 153 -21.20 -6.42 29.57
CA ILE A 153 -20.04 -6.16 30.45
C ILE A 153 -19.04 -7.32 30.38
N VAL A 154 -19.53 -8.57 30.49
CA VAL A 154 -18.66 -9.76 30.39
C VAL A 154 -18.01 -9.82 29.01
N LEU A 155 -18.76 -9.59 27.93
CA LEU A 155 -18.22 -9.56 26.57
C LEU A 155 -17.17 -8.46 26.39
N MET A 156 -17.41 -7.26 26.91
CA MET A 156 -16.50 -6.12 26.84
C MET A 156 -15.18 -6.41 27.55
N PHE A 157 -15.26 -6.95 28.77
CA PHE A 157 -14.07 -7.32 29.54
C PHE A 157 -13.27 -8.43 28.85
N LEU A 158 -13.95 -9.48 28.35
CA LEU A 158 -13.30 -10.55 27.59
C LEU A 158 -12.63 -10.02 26.33
N MET A 159 -13.28 -9.13 25.58
CA MET A 159 -12.72 -8.49 24.39
C MET A 159 -11.46 -7.69 24.71
N PHE A 160 -11.49 -6.90 25.79
CA PHE A 160 -10.33 -6.14 26.25
C PHE A 160 -9.16 -7.05 26.68
N MET A 161 -9.46 -8.15 27.37
CA MET A 161 -8.44 -9.15 27.74
C MET A 161 -7.83 -9.77 26.49
N ILE A 162 -8.63 -10.20 25.52
CA ILE A 162 -8.15 -10.74 24.24
C ILE A 162 -7.26 -9.72 23.52
N LEU A 163 -7.66 -8.46 23.49
CA LEU A 163 -6.93 -7.37 22.84
C LEU A 163 -5.57 -7.13 23.52
N SER A 164 -5.58 -7.03 24.85
CA SER A 164 -4.38 -6.78 25.66
C SER A 164 -3.36 -7.91 25.54
N PHE A 165 -3.80 -9.16 25.71
CA PHE A 165 -2.93 -10.33 25.60
C PHE A 165 -2.45 -10.56 24.17
N SER A 166 -3.26 -10.26 23.15
CA SER A 166 -2.78 -10.26 21.76
C SER A 166 -1.73 -9.18 21.50
N ALA A 167 -1.85 -7.99 22.10
CA ALA A 167 -0.87 -6.93 21.95
C ALA A 167 0.51 -7.32 22.49
N ILE A 168 0.56 -8.10 23.57
CA ILE A 168 1.81 -8.60 24.17
C ILE A 168 2.59 -9.51 23.20
N THR A 169 1.91 -10.25 22.32
CA THR A 169 2.53 -11.20 21.39
C THR A 169 3.01 -10.56 20.09
N ILE A 170 2.65 -9.30 19.82
CA ILE A 170 2.99 -8.61 18.57
C ILE A 170 4.51 -8.43 18.40
N PRO A 171 5.27 -7.95 19.41
CA PRO A 171 6.71 -7.76 19.25
C PRO A 171 7.47 -9.06 18.92
N SER A 172 7.15 -10.17 19.60
CA SER A 172 7.77 -11.48 19.32
C SER A 172 7.40 -11.98 17.93
N THR A 173 6.12 -11.87 17.57
CA THR A 173 5.62 -12.30 16.25
C THR A 173 6.26 -11.49 15.12
N LYS A 174 6.41 -10.16 15.27
CA LYS A 174 7.12 -9.30 14.31
C LYS A 174 8.57 -9.77 14.12
N ARG A 175 9.31 -9.95 15.23
CA ARG A 175 10.71 -10.41 15.20
C ARG A 175 10.85 -11.79 14.53
N TYR A 176 9.97 -12.73 14.87
CA TYR A 176 9.97 -14.07 14.28
C TYR A 176 9.72 -14.02 12.76
N LEU A 177 8.71 -13.27 12.33
CA LEU A 177 8.37 -13.13 10.92
C LEU A 177 9.45 -12.40 10.13
N GLU A 178 10.11 -11.40 10.72
CA GLU A 178 11.26 -10.73 10.12
C GLU A 178 12.44 -11.67 9.91
N LEU A 179 12.77 -12.50 10.90
CA LEU A 179 13.84 -13.51 10.77
C LEU A 179 13.52 -14.53 9.67
N LYS A 180 12.28 -15.04 9.64
CA LYS A 180 11.83 -15.97 8.60
C LYS A 180 11.79 -15.30 7.22
N TYR A 181 11.44 -14.02 7.17
CA TYR A 181 11.44 -13.22 5.95
C TYR A 181 12.85 -13.07 5.42
N LYS A 182 13.80 -12.61 6.24
CA LYS A 182 15.22 -12.45 5.83
C LYS A 182 15.79 -13.74 5.25
N LYS A 183 15.59 -14.88 5.91
CA LYS A 183 16.03 -16.20 5.41
C LYS A 183 15.42 -16.54 4.04
N LYS A 184 14.10 -16.38 3.88
CA LYS A 184 13.42 -16.67 2.60
C LYS A 184 13.74 -15.66 1.52
N TYR A 185 14.00 -14.42 1.91
CA TYR A 185 14.37 -13.33 1.03
C TYR A 185 15.78 -13.54 0.45
N GLU A 186 16.76 -13.92 1.28
CA GLU A 186 18.09 -14.33 0.81
C GLU A 186 18.00 -15.55 -0.12
N PHE A 187 17.15 -16.52 0.22
CA PHE A 187 16.89 -17.67 -0.64
C PHE A 187 16.24 -17.26 -1.98
N ALA A 188 15.26 -16.35 -1.95
CA ALA A 188 14.62 -15.80 -3.15
C ALA A 188 15.63 -15.03 -4.01
N LEU A 189 16.53 -14.26 -3.41
CA LEU A 189 17.63 -13.57 -4.09
C LEU A 189 18.60 -14.53 -4.77
N LYS A 190 18.94 -15.65 -4.12
CA LYS A 190 19.81 -16.70 -4.70
C LYS A 190 19.13 -17.48 -5.82
N GLN A 191 17.81 -17.68 -5.76
CA GLN A 191 17.03 -18.38 -6.78
C GLN A 191 16.59 -17.48 -7.93
N CYS A 192 16.44 -16.18 -7.68
CA CYS A 192 16.35 -15.21 -8.76
C CYS A 192 17.65 -15.33 -9.55
N PRO A 193 17.59 -15.50 -10.88
CA PRO A 193 18.79 -15.35 -11.68
C PRO A 193 19.44 -14.01 -11.33
N SER A 194 20.77 -13.95 -11.43
CA SER A 194 21.47 -12.67 -11.54
C SER A 194 20.65 -11.76 -12.44
N TYR A 195 20.57 -10.46 -12.12
CA TYR A 195 19.89 -9.50 -12.99
C TYR A 195 20.29 -9.73 -14.46
N ALA A 196 21.54 -10.17 -14.70
CA ALA A 196 22.15 -10.61 -15.98
C ALA A 196 21.34 -11.63 -16.81
N GLU A 197 20.57 -12.51 -16.16
CA GLU A 197 19.81 -13.61 -16.79
C GLU A 197 18.30 -13.36 -16.83
N ARG A 198 17.82 -12.20 -16.37
CA ARG A 198 16.40 -11.83 -16.40
C ARG A 198 15.89 -11.48 -17.81
N ARG A 199 16.71 -11.72 -18.83
CA ARG A 199 16.47 -11.59 -20.29
C ARG A 199 15.42 -12.56 -20.86
N LYS A 200 14.69 -13.32 -20.02
CA LYS A 200 13.68 -14.34 -20.41
C LYS A 200 12.22 -13.83 -20.38
N GLY A 201 12.03 -12.50 -20.46
CA GLY A 201 10.74 -11.85 -20.71
C GLY A 201 9.77 -11.71 -19.53
N VAL A 202 8.67 -11.00 -19.80
CA VAL A 202 7.56 -10.68 -18.87
C VAL A 202 7.09 -11.85 -17.98
N PRO A 203 6.95 -13.11 -18.48
CA PRO A 203 6.43 -14.20 -17.66
C PRO A 203 7.30 -14.55 -16.45
N LYS A 204 8.63 -14.46 -16.59
CA LYS A 204 9.57 -14.75 -15.49
C LYS A 204 9.55 -13.64 -14.44
N LEU A 205 9.45 -12.39 -14.87
CA LEU A 205 9.28 -11.24 -13.99
C LEU A 205 7.98 -11.32 -13.17
N ARG A 206 6.90 -11.79 -13.79
CA ARG A 206 5.62 -12.07 -13.12
C ARG A 206 5.75 -13.17 -12.06
N GLU A 207 6.50 -14.23 -12.35
CA GLU A 207 6.76 -15.31 -11.38
C GLU A 207 7.57 -14.79 -10.18
N ASP A 208 8.64 -14.04 -10.43
CA ASP A 208 9.49 -13.48 -9.36
C ASP A 208 8.73 -12.48 -8.50
N LEU A 209 7.95 -11.58 -9.12
CA LEU A 209 7.04 -10.67 -8.43
C LEU A 209 6.05 -11.45 -7.54
N MET A 210 5.52 -12.57 -8.03
CA MET A 210 4.63 -13.42 -7.24
C MET A 210 5.33 -13.94 -5.99
N LYS A 211 6.59 -14.39 -6.08
CA LYS A 211 7.37 -14.85 -4.92
C LYS A 211 7.53 -13.74 -3.88
N PHE A 212 7.88 -12.52 -4.30
CA PHE A 212 8.02 -11.37 -3.39
C PHE A 212 6.68 -10.94 -2.79
N TRP A 213 5.60 -10.94 -3.57
CA TRP A 213 4.26 -10.62 -3.08
C TRP A 213 3.79 -11.63 -2.03
N MET A 214 4.00 -12.92 -2.29
CA MET A 214 3.69 -13.99 -1.34
C MET A 214 4.41 -13.77 -0.01
N MET A 215 5.69 -13.43 -0.04
CA MET A 215 6.45 -13.13 1.18
C MET A 215 5.94 -11.86 1.88
N ALA A 216 5.81 -10.75 1.14
CA ALA A 216 5.45 -9.45 1.71
C ALA A 216 4.03 -9.43 2.31
N HIS A 217 3.05 -10.01 1.62
CA HIS A 217 1.67 -10.03 2.09
C HIS A 217 1.48 -10.97 3.29
N THR A 218 2.04 -12.19 3.23
CA THR A 218 1.87 -13.18 4.31
C THR A 218 2.60 -12.82 5.61
N SER A 219 3.57 -11.91 5.52
CA SER A 219 4.30 -11.36 6.66
C SER A 219 3.79 -9.98 7.11
N SER A 220 2.78 -9.41 6.44
CA SER A 220 2.17 -8.14 6.84
C SER A 220 1.60 -8.25 8.26
N PRO A 221 2.07 -7.45 9.23
CA PRO A 221 1.66 -7.60 10.63
C PRO A 221 0.15 -7.46 10.85
N GLN A 222 -0.52 -6.59 10.09
CA GLN A 222 -1.98 -6.45 10.16
C GLN A 222 -2.69 -7.73 9.68
N PHE A 223 -2.18 -8.36 8.61
CA PHE A 223 -2.76 -9.59 8.07
C PHE A 223 -2.57 -10.76 9.06
N VAL A 224 -1.39 -10.84 9.68
CA VAL A 224 -1.09 -11.84 10.71
C VAL A 224 -2.01 -11.66 11.92
N MET A 225 -2.25 -10.42 12.34
CA MET A 225 -3.18 -10.15 13.43
C MET A 225 -4.63 -10.48 13.04
N ALA A 226 -5.06 -10.13 11.82
CA ALA A 226 -6.42 -10.38 11.35
C ALA A 226 -6.76 -11.88 11.20
N ARG A 227 -5.77 -12.74 10.88
CA ARG A 227 -5.95 -14.19 10.79
C ARG A 227 -5.74 -14.93 12.12
N SER A 228 -5.36 -14.21 13.17
CA SER A 228 -5.10 -14.80 14.48
C SER A 228 -6.37 -15.34 15.12
N VAL A 229 -6.23 -16.38 15.95
CA VAL A 229 -7.40 -17.00 16.62
C VAL A 229 -8.08 -15.98 17.54
N THR A 230 -7.31 -15.14 18.22
CA THR A 230 -7.82 -14.08 19.10
C THR A 230 -8.64 -13.04 18.34
N CYS A 231 -8.19 -12.60 17.15
CA CYS A 231 -8.98 -11.71 16.30
C CYS A 231 -10.30 -12.37 15.84
N THR A 232 -10.28 -13.67 15.51
CA THR A 232 -11.49 -14.39 15.09
C THR A 232 -12.50 -14.55 16.23
N THR A 233 -12.02 -14.88 17.44
CA THR A 233 -12.84 -14.91 18.66
C THR A 233 -13.47 -13.54 18.92
N SER A 234 -12.67 -12.48 18.78
CA SER A 234 -13.17 -11.11 18.98
C SER A 234 -14.27 -10.74 17.99
N GLY A 235 -14.20 -11.24 16.74
CA GLY A 235 -15.25 -11.08 15.75
C GLY A 235 -16.54 -11.79 16.11
N PHE A 236 -16.46 -12.98 16.70
CA PHE A 236 -17.62 -13.71 17.22
C PHE A 236 -18.26 -12.99 18.42
N LEU A 237 -17.46 -12.55 19.40
CA LEU A 237 -17.96 -11.82 20.58
C LEU A 237 -18.60 -10.48 20.17
N CYS A 238 -18.03 -9.80 19.17
CA CYS A 238 -18.61 -8.61 18.56
C CYS A 238 -19.98 -8.90 17.92
N PHE A 239 -20.08 -9.97 17.13
CA PHE A 239 -21.34 -10.40 16.54
C PHE A 239 -22.39 -10.71 17.62
N LEU A 240 -22.00 -11.45 18.68
CA LEU A 240 -22.88 -11.74 19.80
C LEU A 240 -23.38 -10.47 20.50
N SER A 241 -22.51 -9.48 20.74
CA SER A 241 -22.90 -8.19 21.34
C SER A 241 -23.85 -7.37 20.45
N ALA A 242 -23.73 -7.46 19.13
CA ALA A 242 -24.65 -6.80 18.21
C ALA A 242 -26.01 -7.50 18.19
N VAL A 243 -26.03 -8.83 18.25
CA VAL A 243 -27.27 -9.62 18.36
C VAL A 243 -28.01 -9.32 19.66
N THR A 244 -27.31 -9.17 20.79
CA THR A 244 -27.95 -8.81 22.07
C THR A 244 -28.60 -7.44 22.02
N LEU A 245 -28.00 -6.46 21.33
CA LEU A 245 -28.64 -5.16 21.11
C LEU A 245 -29.88 -5.28 20.21
N ALA A 246 -29.76 -6.03 19.11
CA ALA A 246 -30.87 -6.24 18.19
C ALA A 246 -32.05 -6.94 18.87
N GLU A 247 -31.79 -7.95 19.70
CA GLU A 247 -32.80 -8.63 20.51
C GLU A 247 -33.48 -7.66 21.48
N ALA A 248 -32.70 -6.85 22.23
CA ALA A 248 -33.25 -5.85 23.14
C ALA A 248 -34.12 -4.81 22.41
N MET A 249 -33.72 -4.37 21.22
CA MET A 249 -34.53 -3.49 20.36
C MET A 249 -35.82 -4.18 19.92
N VAL A 250 -35.76 -5.41 19.41
CA VAL A 250 -36.95 -6.15 18.94
C VAL A 250 -37.92 -6.42 20.10
N ARG A 251 -37.41 -6.84 21.25
CA ARG A 251 -38.19 -7.11 22.46
C ARG A 251 -38.91 -5.86 22.96
N SER A 252 -38.21 -4.72 22.97
CA SER A 252 -38.76 -3.45 23.47
C SER A 252 -39.75 -2.76 22.53
N TYR A 253 -39.59 -2.87 21.21
CA TYR A 253 -40.48 -2.24 20.23
C TYR A 253 -41.62 -3.13 19.75
N PHE A 254 -41.40 -4.43 19.55
CA PHE A 254 -42.35 -5.30 18.84
C PHE A 254 -43.00 -6.37 19.72
N LEU A 255 -42.24 -7.08 20.55
CA LEU A 255 -42.76 -8.28 21.23
C LEU A 255 -43.49 -7.97 22.55
N GLN A 256 -42.99 -7.02 23.34
CA GLN A 256 -43.44 -6.82 24.72
C GLN A 256 -43.51 -5.33 25.15
N PRO A 257 -44.16 -4.45 24.37
CA PRO A 257 -44.20 -3.02 24.69
C PRO A 257 -44.98 -2.68 25.98
N ARG A 258 -45.86 -3.58 26.47
CA ARG A 258 -46.68 -3.38 27.69
C ARG A 258 -46.17 -4.10 28.94
N SER A 259 -45.30 -5.11 28.82
CA SER A 259 -44.78 -5.87 29.97
C SER A 259 -43.45 -5.34 30.52
N LEU A 260 -42.72 -4.54 29.73
CA LEU A 260 -41.56 -3.79 30.22
C LEU A 260 -42.05 -2.48 30.84
N GLY A 261 -42.06 -2.41 32.17
CA GLY A 261 -42.47 -1.23 32.91
C GLY A 261 -41.40 -0.14 32.85
N PHE A 262 -41.47 0.76 31.86
CA PHE A 262 -40.63 1.95 31.81
C PHE A 262 -41.21 3.06 32.71
N CYS A 263 -40.35 3.79 33.40
CA CYS A 263 -40.75 4.95 34.20
C CYS A 263 -41.21 6.10 33.29
N ASN A 264 -42.28 6.79 33.70
CA ASN A 264 -42.73 8.01 33.03
C ASN A 264 -41.85 9.19 33.47
N GLY A 265 -41.22 9.87 32.50
CA GLY A 265 -40.38 11.05 32.73
C GLY A 265 -39.58 11.38 31.48
N GLU A 266 -39.33 12.67 31.25
CA GLU A 266 -38.41 13.10 30.19
C GLU A 266 -36.98 13.05 30.70
N SER A 267 -36.07 12.52 29.89
CA SER A 267 -34.63 12.63 30.15
C SER A 267 -34.15 14.05 29.93
N ASP A 268 -33.19 14.50 30.73
CA ASP A 268 -32.56 15.82 30.56
C ASP A 268 -31.85 15.97 29.19
N TYR A 269 -31.49 14.84 28.56
CA TYR A 269 -30.96 14.80 27.20
C TYR A 269 -32.04 14.94 26.12
N LYS A 270 -33.32 14.85 26.48
CA LYS A 270 -34.47 15.03 25.58
C LYS A 270 -34.36 14.16 24.32
N TRP A 271 -34.72 14.72 23.15
CA TRP A 271 -34.66 14.04 21.85
C TRP A 271 -33.25 13.59 21.42
N SER A 272 -32.19 14.13 22.03
CA SER A 272 -30.81 13.82 21.63
C SER A 272 -30.43 12.36 21.94
N THR A 273 -31.06 11.71 22.93
CA THR A 273 -30.82 10.27 23.21
C THR A 273 -31.30 9.39 22.06
N THR A 274 -32.42 9.74 21.43
CA THR A 274 -32.91 9.07 20.22
C THR A 274 -31.91 9.21 19.08
N LEU A 275 -31.37 10.42 18.88
CA LEU A 275 -30.36 10.67 17.86
C LEU A 275 -29.12 9.81 18.11
N VAL A 276 -28.65 9.72 19.36
CA VAL A 276 -27.51 8.87 19.74
C VAL A 276 -27.81 7.40 19.46
N LEU A 277 -28.98 6.89 19.87
CA LEU A 277 -29.38 5.50 19.64
C LEU A 277 -29.37 5.13 18.15
N VAL A 278 -29.94 6.00 17.30
CA VAL A 278 -29.98 5.77 15.84
C VAL A 278 -28.58 5.80 15.23
N SER A 279 -27.76 6.78 15.61
CA SER A 279 -26.40 6.92 15.07
C SER A 279 -25.48 5.78 15.52
N GLN A 280 -25.53 5.38 16.79
CA GLN A 280 -24.79 4.22 17.29
C GLN A 280 -25.31 2.92 16.71
N GLY A 281 -26.63 2.73 16.59
CA GLY A 281 -27.21 1.55 15.95
C GLY A 281 -26.72 1.37 14.51
N ALA A 282 -26.70 2.44 13.72
CA ALA A 282 -26.15 2.43 12.37
C ALA A 282 -24.64 2.10 12.37
N ALA A 283 -23.87 2.73 13.25
CA ALA A 283 -22.42 2.49 13.35
C ALA A 283 -22.09 1.06 13.81
N ILE A 284 -22.90 0.48 14.72
CA ILE A 284 -22.80 -0.92 15.16
C ILE A 284 -23.08 -1.85 13.97
N ALA A 285 -24.19 -1.65 13.26
CA ALA A 285 -24.56 -2.49 12.12
C ALA A 285 -23.44 -2.52 11.05
N ILE A 286 -22.87 -1.36 10.73
CA ILE A 286 -21.73 -1.24 9.81
C ILE A 286 -20.47 -1.90 10.40
N GLY A 287 -20.15 -1.58 11.65
CA GLY A 287 -18.94 -2.02 12.33
C GLY A 287 -18.89 -3.52 12.59
N THR A 288 -20.02 -4.21 12.75
CA THR A 288 -20.05 -5.66 12.96
C THR A 288 -19.70 -6.46 11.69
N VAL A 289 -19.90 -5.89 10.49
CA VAL A 289 -19.68 -6.61 9.22
C VAL A 289 -18.24 -7.11 9.08
N ALA A 290 -17.24 -6.26 9.32
CA ALA A 290 -15.83 -6.61 9.14
C ALA A 290 -15.36 -7.71 10.12
N PRO A 291 -15.55 -7.57 11.45
CA PRO A 291 -15.19 -8.61 12.41
C PRO A 291 -15.96 -9.92 12.20
N ALA A 292 -17.26 -9.86 11.89
CA ALA A 292 -18.06 -11.05 11.61
C ALA A 292 -17.59 -11.78 10.35
N SER A 293 -17.21 -11.04 9.30
CA SER A 293 -16.65 -11.63 8.07
C SER A 293 -15.30 -12.33 8.30
N ARG A 294 -14.44 -11.78 9.16
CA ARG A 294 -13.17 -12.43 9.56
C ARG A 294 -13.44 -13.74 10.30
N TRP A 295 -14.38 -13.73 11.24
CA TRP A 295 -14.82 -14.93 11.95
C TRP A 295 -15.38 -15.98 10.99
N PHE A 296 -16.33 -15.60 10.14
CA PHE A 296 -16.96 -16.50 9.17
C PHE A 296 -15.95 -17.10 8.18
N SER A 297 -15.01 -16.28 7.67
CA SER A 297 -13.94 -16.74 6.79
C SER A 297 -13.02 -17.75 7.48
N ALA A 298 -12.65 -17.52 8.74
CA ALA A 298 -11.80 -18.45 9.48
C ALA A 298 -12.49 -19.80 9.74
N VAL A 299 -13.81 -19.78 9.96
CA VAL A 299 -14.63 -20.98 10.16
C VAL A 299 -14.81 -21.76 8.85
N SER A 300 -15.15 -21.08 7.75
CA SER A 300 -15.39 -21.72 6.46
C SER A 300 -14.14 -22.40 5.88
N LEU A 301 -12.96 -21.81 6.10
CA LEU A 301 -11.68 -22.37 5.64
C LEU A 301 -11.28 -23.67 6.33
N ARG A 302 -11.76 -23.90 7.56
CA ARG A 302 -11.48 -25.10 8.35
C ARG A 302 -12.63 -26.10 8.33
N CYS A 303 -13.73 -25.79 7.64
CA CYS A 303 -14.79 -26.76 7.44
C CYS A 303 -14.25 -27.95 6.64
N PRO A 304 -14.53 -29.19 7.06
CA PRO A 304 -13.91 -30.40 6.51
C PRO A 304 -14.39 -30.64 5.08
N SER A 305 -13.72 -30.02 4.12
CA SER A 305 -13.90 -30.28 2.68
C SER A 305 -12.81 -31.21 2.12
N ARG A 306 -11.79 -31.57 2.90
CA ARG A 306 -10.76 -32.55 2.51
C ARG A 306 -10.15 -33.28 3.70
N GLY A 307 -10.67 -34.48 3.99
CA GLY A 307 -9.93 -35.71 4.30
C GLY A 307 -8.88 -35.82 5.43
N ALA A 308 -8.46 -34.75 6.11
CA ALA A 308 -7.44 -34.85 7.17
C ALA A 308 -8.11 -34.92 8.55
N LYS A 309 -8.26 -36.15 9.09
CA LYS A 309 -8.61 -36.36 10.50
C LYS A 309 -7.38 -36.03 11.36
N LYS A 310 -7.16 -34.76 11.70
CA LYS A 310 -6.26 -34.41 12.81
C LYS A 310 -6.96 -34.71 14.13
N GLY A 311 -6.18 -35.14 15.12
CA GLY A 311 -6.70 -35.33 16.46
C GLY A 311 -7.08 -33.99 17.10
N LEU A 312 -8.13 -33.98 17.92
CA LEU A 312 -8.56 -32.82 18.72
C LEU A 312 -7.40 -32.18 19.51
N ARG A 313 -6.44 -33.02 19.93
CA ARG A 313 -5.23 -32.62 20.66
C ARG A 313 -4.29 -31.73 19.86
N ASP A 314 -4.16 -31.97 18.55
CA ASP A 314 -3.27 -31.17 17.69
C ASP A 314 -3.88 -29.81 17.36
N GLU A 315 -5.21 -29.73 17.27
CA GLU A 315 -5.91 -28.47 16.98
C GLU A 315 -5.98 -27.54 18.21
N LEU A 316 -6.07 -28.11 19.42
CA LEU A 316 -6.10 -27.37 20.69
C LEU A 316 -4.70 -27.09 21.28
N ARG A 317 -3.62 -27.59 20.67
CA ARG A 317 -2.26 -27.34 21.13
C ARG A 317 -1.94 -25.85 21.05
N VAL A 318 -1.56 -25.22 22.16
CA VAL A 318 -1.11 -23.82 22.20
C VAL A 318 0.36 -23.76 21.78
N GLU A 319 0.66 -22.96 20.77
CA GLU A 319 2.02 -22.77 20.25
C GLU A 319 2.84 -21.86 21.18
N SER A 320 4.16 -22.07 21.22
CA SER A 320 5.02 -21.36 22.18
C SER A 320 5.08 -19.86 21.93
N TYR A 321 5.00 -19.43 20.67
CA TYR A 321 5.12 -18.02 20.27
C TYR A 321 4.10 -17.08 20.96
N TRP A 322 2.97 -17.64 21.45
CA TRP A 322 1.97 -16.88 22.21
C TRP A 322 2.46 -16.39 23.57
N TYR A 323 3.37 -17.11 24.22
CA TYR A 323 3.88 -16.75 25.55
C TYR A 323 5.39 -16.52 25.58
N ASP A 324 6.10 -16.72 24.46
CA ASP A 324 7.55 -16.51 24.35
C ASP A 324 8.00 -15.10 24.82
N CYS A 325 7.25 -14.04 24.48
CA CYS A 325 7.61 -12.67 24.93
C CYS A 325 7.55 -12.53 26.46
N LEU A 326 6.56 -13.16 27.10
CA LEU A 326 6.42 -13.17 28.56
C LEU A 326 7.50 -14.03 29.20
N SER A 327 7.85 -15.17 28.57
CA SER A 327 8.93 -16.05 29.02
C SER A 327 10.29 -15.33 28.95
N GLU A 328 10.61 -14.65 27.84
CA GLU A 328 11.82 -13.86 27.70
C GLU A 328 11.90 -12.74 28.76
N LYS A 329 10.77 -12.07 29.06
CA LYS A 329 10.70 -11.05 30.11
C LYS A 329 10.89 -11.63 31.51
N LYS A 330 10.44 -12.86 31.75
CA LYS A 330 10.62 -13.58 33.02
C LYS A 330 12.09 -13.93 33.29
N GLU A 331 12.86 -14.20 32.24
CA GLU A 331 14.29 -14.50 32.34
C GLU A 331 15.17 -13.26 32.55
N ARG A 332 14.71 -12.07 32.13
CA ARG A 332 15.45 -10.81 32.31
C ARG A 332 15.38 -10.32 33.75
N SER A 333 16.54 -10.00 34.32
CA SER A 333 16.60 -9.25 35.58
C SER A 333 16.08 -7.82 35.36
N LEU A 334 15.08 -7.41 36.15
CA LEU A 334 14.68 -6.00 36.21
C LEU A 334 15.85 -5.16 36.76
N ASN A 335 16.33 -4.19 35.98
CA ASN A 335 17.25 -3.16 36.46
C ASN A 335 16.49 -2.15 37.33
N LEU A 336 16.09 -2.57 38.53
CA LEU A 336 15.45 -1.72 39.54
C LEU A 336 16.53 -0.93 40.31
N TRP A 337 17.19 0.00 39.61
CA TRP A 337 18.19 0.90 40.20
C TRP A 337 17.59 1.82 41.29
N MET A 338 16.28 2.09 41.23
CA MET A 338 15.55 2.97 42.16
C MET A 338 15.26 2.37 43.55
N LEU A 339 15.45 1.07 43.77
CA LEU A 339 15.18 0.42 45.07
C LEU A 339 16.49 0.19 45.83
N ASN A 340 16.72 1.01 46.86
CA ASN A 340 17.96 1.03 47.66
C ASN A 340 18.11 -0.15 48.66
N GLY A 341 17.16 -1.09 48.76
CA GLY A 341 17.19 -2.21 49.71
C GLY A 341 17.25 -3.60 49.06
N ARG A 342 18.10 -4.51 49.59
CA ARG A 342 18.22 -5.91 49.10
C ARG A 342 16.91 -6.69 49.25
N ARG A 343 16.18 -6.48 50.36
CA ARG A 343 14.90 -7.16 50.64
C ARG A 343 13.76 -6.66 49.75
N SER A 344 13.65 -5.35 49.53
CA SER A 344 12.63 -4.76 48.64
C SER A 344 12.86 -5.12 47.18
N ARG A 345 14.13 -5.16 46.74
CA ARG A 345 14.49 -5.65 45.40
C ARG A 345 14.10 -7.12 45.21
N LYS A 346 14.40 -7.98 46.20
CA LYS A 346 13.98 -9.39 46.17
C LYS A 346 12.46 -9.54 46.09
N LEU A 347 11.73 -8.84 46.96
CA LEU A 347 10.26 -8.86 46.95
C LEU A 347 9.69 -8.37 45.61
N ALA A 348 10.22 -7.28 45.06
CA ALA A 348 9.78 -6.75 43.77
C ALA A 348 10.05 -7.73 42.61
N HIS A 349 11.19 -8.42 42.62
CA HIS A 349 11.47 -9.49 41.66
C HIS A 349 10.52 -10.68 41.82
N ASP A 350 10.26 -11.13 43.05
CA ASP A 350 9.37 -12.26 43.34
C ASP A 350 7.93 -11.94 42.91
N VAL A 351 7.44 -10.74 43.21
CA VAL A 351 6.12 -10.25 42.76
C VAL A 351 6.05 -10.14 41.24
N ASN A 352 7.08 -9.58 40.58
CA ASN A 352 7.09 -9.48 39.12
C ASN A 352 7.11 -10.85 38.45
N ARG A 353 7.86 -11.82 38.99
CA ARG A 353 7.89 -13.19 38.49
C ARG A 353 6.52 -13.84 38.63
N TRP A 354 5.88 -13.69 39.79
CA TRP A 354 4.53 -14.18 40.02
C TRP A 354 3.50 -13.54 39.06
N MET A 355 3.57 -12.22 38.84
CA MET A 355 2.74 -11.52 37.86
C MET A 355 2.94 -12.07 36.44
N LEU A 356 4.19 -12.29 36.01
CA LEU A 356 4.49 -12.87 34.70
C LEU A 356 3.99 -14.31 34.58
N ASP A 357 4.06 -15.11 35.64
CA ASP A 357 3.51 -16.47 35.68
C ASP A 357 1.98 -16.46 35.51
N VAL A 358 1.28 -15.56 36.20
CA VAL A 358 -0.16 -15.34 36.03
C VAL A 358 -0.48 -14.89 34.61
N CYS A 359 0.29 -13.97 34.04
CA CYS A 359 0.12 -13.52 32.65
C CYS A 359 0.32 -14.66 31.63
N ILE A 360 1.34 -15.51 31.83
CA ILE A 360 1.59 -16.67 30.95
C ILE A 360 0.41 -17.65 31.04
N ALA A 361 -0.04 -17.98 32.25
CA ALA A 361 -1.19 -18.87 32.46
C ALA A 361 -2.47 -18.29 31.83
N THR A 362 -2.69 -16.98 31.98
CA THR A 362 -3.85 -16.28 31.41
C THR A 362 -3.80 -16.27 29.89
N GLN A 363 -2.65 -15.92 29.28
CA GLN A 363 -2.44 -15.97 27.83
C GLN A 363 -2.70 -17.39 27.28
N HIS A 364 -2.16 -18.40 27.96
CA HIS A 364 -2.33 -19.80 27.57
C HIS A 364 -3.80 -20.22 27.61
N GLY A 365 -4.50 -19.93 28.72
CA GLY A 365 -5.92 -20.20 28.88
C GLY A 365 -6.78 -19.47 27.85
N LEU A 366 -6.47 -18.20 27.56
CA LEU A 366 -7.20 -17.38 26.59
C LEU A 366 -7.08 -17.91 25.15
N VAL A 367 -5.88 -18.31 24.75
CA VAL A 367 -5.63 -18.90 23.42
C VAL A 367 -6.31 -20.26 23.31
N LEU A 368 -6.23 -21.09 24.36
CA LEU A 368 -6.90 -22.38 24.41
C LEU A 368 -8.42 -22.22 24.30
N ALA A 369 -9.02 -21.32 25.09
CA ALA A 369 -10.44 -21.01 25.03
C ALA A 369 -10.86 -20.48 23.65
N SER A 370 -10.05 -19.62 23.04
CA SER A 370 -10.28 -19.10 21.68
C SER A 370 -10.27 -20.21 20.63
N LYS A 371 -9.31 -21.15 20.72
CA LYS A 371 -9.24 -22.32 19.84
C LYS A 371 -10.44 -23.25 20.03
N PHE A 372 -10.83 -23.49 21.27
CA PHE A 372 -11.98 -24.31 21.60
C PHE A 372 -13.30 -23.70 21.11
N LEU A 373 -13.48 -22.40 21.30
CA LEU A 373 -14.65 -21.68 20.78
C LEU A 373 -14.70 -21.76 19.26
N ARG A 374 -13.57 -21.56 18.57
CA ARG A 374 -13.50 -21.73 17.12
C ARG A 374 -13.88 -23.16 16.70
N PHE A 375 -13.36 -24.18 17.39
CA PHE A 375 -13.71 -25.58 17.12
C PHE A 375 -15.22 -25.83 17.24
N ILE A 376 -15.85 -25.31 18.31
CA ILE A 376 -17.31 -25.37 18.49
C ILE A 376 -18.03 -24.71 17.31
N THR A 377 -17.60 -23.50 16.90
CA THR A 377 -18.25 -22.80 15.78
C THR A 377 -18.10 -23.54 14.45
N VAL A 378 -16.93 -24.14 14.18
CA VAL A 378 -16.72 -24.98 12.98
C VAL A 378 -17.62 -26.20 13.02
N TYR A 379 -17.75 -26.86 14.18
CA TYR A 379 -18.65 -28.00 14.34
C TYR A 379 -20.11 -27.63 14.03
N PHE A 380 -20.63 -26.55 14.63
CA PHE A 380 -22.01 -26.12 14.39
C PHE A 380 -22.24 -25.65 12.95
N VAL A 381 -21.35 -24.82 12.39
CA VAL A 381 -21.47 -24.34 11.01
C VAL A 381 -21.37 -25.50 10.02
N SER A 382 -20.47 -26.47 10.25
CA SER A 382 -20.37 -27.68 9.42
C SER A 382 -21.65 -28.50 9.46
N ARG A 383 -22.29 -28.65 10.63
CA ARG A 383 -23.58 -29.35 10.76
C ARG A 383 -24.72 -28.61 10.07
N ILE A 384 -24.77 -27.29 10.19
CA ILE A 384 -25.75 -26.45 9.47
C ILE A 384 -25.53 -26.56 7.97
N LEU A 385 -24.28 -26.45 7.49
CA LEU A 385 -23.96 -26.55 6.06
C LEU A 385 -24.31 -27.94 5.50
N LEU A 386 -24.06 -29.02 6.25
CA LEU A 386 -24.45 -30.37 5.90
C LEU A 386 -25.98 -30.50 5.81
N CYS A 387 -26.71 -29.92 6.77
CA CYS A 387 -28.18 -29.88 6.79
C CYS A 387 -28.75 -29.06 5.62
N CYS A 388 -28.15 -27.90 5.31
CA CYS A 388 -28.51 -27.07 4.17
C CYS A 388 -28.21 -27.77 2.84
N LEU A 389 -27.07 -28.47 2.71
CA LEU A 389 -26.77 -29.28 1.52
C LEU A 389 -27.79 -30.41 1.31
N PHE A 390 -28.28 -31.03 2.39
CA PHE A 390 -29.37 -32.00 2.33
C PHE A 390 -30.70 -31.38 1.85
N LEU A 391 -30.94 -30.10 2.14
CA LEU A 391 -32.13 -29.36 1.67
C LEU A 391 -31.99 -28.81 0.25
N THR A 392 -30.78 -28.54 -0.24
CA THR A 392 -30.51 -27.97 -1.57
C THR A 392 -30.19 -28.99 -2.66
N PHE A 393 -30.49 -30.29 -2.45
CA PHE A 393 -30.29 -31.37 -3.45
C PHE A 393 -31.27 -31.31 -4.66
N LYS A 394 -31.60 -30.08 -5.10
CA LYS A 394 -32.34 -29.79 -6.33
C LYS A 394 -31.89 -28.46 -6.98
N CYS A 395 -30.61 -28.13 -6.92
CA CYS A 395 -30.03 -27.17 -7.86
C CYS A 395 -28.58 -27.55 -8.14
N GLU A 396 -28.35 -28.10 -9.33
CA GLU A 396 -27.01 -28.26 -9.89
C GLU A 396 -26.25 -26.94 -9.76
N THR A 397 -25.03 -27.00 -9.23
CA THR A 397 -24.09 -25.91 -9.40
C THR A 397 -22.71 -26.48 -9.69
N VAL A 398 -22.42 -26.50 -10.99
CA VAL A 398 -21.15 -26.10 -11.61
C VAL A 398 -20.03 -25.82 -10.59
N SER A 399 -19.14 -26.79 -10.42
CA SER A 399 -17.79 -26.54 -9.96
C SER A 399 -16.81 -27.31 -10.84
N ASN A 400 -16.56 -26.80 -12.04
CA ASN A 400 -15.31 -27.09 -12.74
C ASN A 400 -14.17 -26.42 -11.96
N ALA A 401 -13.75 -27.08 -10.88
CA ALA A 401 -12.46 -26.83 -10.25
C ALA A 401 -11.42 -27.70 -10.96
N ASP A 402 -11.24 -27.47 -12.27
CA ASP A 402 -10.15 -28.08 -13.01
C ASP A 402 -8.82 -27.47 -12.56
N SER A 403 -8.06 -28.31 -11.84
CA SER A 403 -6.63 -28.53 -12.04
C SER A 403 -5.75 -27.33 -12.44
N CYS A 404 -5.81 -26.22 -11.69
CA CYS A 404 -4.69 -25.27 -11.74
C CYS A 404 -3.54 -25.86 -10.91
N SER A 405 -2.65 -26.60 -11.57
CA SER A 405 -1.40 -27.10 -11.01
C SER A 405 -0.66 -25.97 -10.28
N SER A 406 -0.78 -25.96 -8.95
CA SER A 406 0.04 -25.10 -8.10
C SER A 406 1.48 -25.52 -8.31
N SER A 407 2.31 -24.68 -8.92
CA SER A 407 3.74 -24.96 -8.98
C SER A 407 4.26 -25.15 -7.55
N PRO A 408 5.01 -26.24 -7.25
CA PRO A 408 5.57 -26.48 -5.93
C PRO A 408 6.49 -25.36 -5.42
N SER A 409 6.88 -24.43 -6.31
CA SER A 409 7.77 -23.31 -6.03
C SER A 409 7.14 -22.23 -5.14
N THR A 410 5.87 -21.87 -5.35
CA THR A 410 5.27 -20.70 -4.67
C THR A 410 4.93 -20.97 -3.19
N ARG A 411 4.59 -22.22 -2.84
CA ARG A 411 4.28 -22.64 -1.46
C ARG A 411 5.43 -22.37 -0.49
N ARG A 412 6.67 -22.51 -0.97
CA ARG A 412 7.89 -22.31 -0.16
C ARG A 412 8.09 -20.85 0.27
N PHE A 413 7.47 -19.89 -0.41
CA PHE A 413 7.59 -18.46 -0.11
C PHE A 413 6.51 -17.92 0.86
N VAL A 414 5.56 -18.76 1.28
CA VAL A 414 4.52 -18.37 2.26
C VAL A 414 5.10 -18.27 3.67
N LEU A 415 4.92 -17.15 4.35
CA LEU A 415 5.20 -17.00 5.78
C LEU A 415 3.96 -17.31 6.63
N HIS A 416 4.08 -18.36 7.42
CA HIS A 416 3.05 -18.85 8.35
C HIS A 416 3.68 -19.09 9.72
N LEU A 417 2.87 -18.96 10.77
CA LEU A 417 3.22 -19.30 12.15
C LEU A 417 3.04 -20.81 12.39
N GLU A 418 3.57 -21.32 13.50
CA GLU A 418 3.30 -22.69 13.93
C GLU A 418 1.78 -22.89 14.10
N GLY A 419 1.25 -24.03 13.63
CA GLY A 419 -0.19 -24.31 13.65
C GLY A 419 -1.02 -23.75 12.47
N GLU A 420 -0.40 -23.04 11.52
CA GLU A 420 -1.08 -22.44 10.35
C GLU A 420 -0.85 -23.19 9.02
N GLU A 421 -0.38 -24.45 9.07
CA GLU A 421 -0.03 -25.20 7.85
C GLU A 421 -1.21 -25.39 6.87
N GLU A 422 -2.42 -25.54 7.41
CA GLU A 422 -3.66 -25.69 6.63
C GLU A 422 -4.06 -24.40 5.89
N LEU A 423 -3.65 -23.25 6.41
CA LEU A 423 -3.94 -21.95 5.80
C LEU A 423 -3.02 -21.66 4.61
N VAL A 424 -1.93 -22.43 4.45
CA VAL A 424 -0.91 -22.18 3.41
C VAL A 424 -1.53 -22.26 2.01
N ASP A 425 -2.30 -23.30 1.71
CA ASP A 425 -2.88 -23.48 0.38
C ASP A 425 -3.94 -22.40 0.06
N TYR A 426 -4.71 -22.01 1.06
CA TYR A 426 -5.64 -20.88 0.95
C TYR A 426 -4.90 -19.56 0.68
N MET A 427 -3.84 -19.28 1.44
CA MET A 427 -3.03 -18.07 1.25
C MET A 427 -2.39 -18.04 -0.14
N VAL A 428 -1.89 -19.16 -0.66
CA VAL A 428 -1.37 -19.24 -2.04
C VAL A 428 -2.44 -18.88 -3.05
N ARG A 429 -3.63 -19.48 -2.95
CA ARG A 429 -4.73 -19.23 -3.89
C ARG A 429 -5.21 -17.78 -3.83
N SER A 430 -5.57 -17.30 -2.63
CA SER A 430 -6.07 -15.95 -2.39
C SER A 430 -5.07 -14.89 -2.84
N ASN A 431 -3.79 -15.07 -2.52
CA ASN A 431 -2.76 -14.09 -2.89
C ASN A 431 -2.50 -14.10 -4.40
N ARG A 432 -2.52 -15.26 -5.06
CA ARG A 432 -2.36 -15.36 -6.51
C ARG A 432 -3.49 -14.63 -7.23
N GLU A 433 -4.74 -14.83 -6.81
CA GLU A 433 -5.90 -14.12 -7.33
C GLU A 433 -5.81 -12.60 -7.10
N ALA A 434 -5.35 -12.20 -5.91
CA ALA A 434 -5.15 -10.78 -5.59
C ALA A 434 -4.08 -10.14 -6.48
N THR A 435 -2.93 -10.80 -6.69
CA THR A 435 -1.87 -10.32 -7.59
C THR A 435 -2.38 -10.22 -9.02
N GLU A 436 -3.10 -11.25 -9.50
CA GLU A 436 -3.64 -11.24 -10.86
C GLU A 436 -4.59 -10.09 -11.09
N HIS A 437 -5.46 -9.83 -10.11
CA HIS A 437 -6.36 -8.69 -10.16
C HIS A 437 -5.60 -7.35 -10.17
N LEU A 438 -4.48 -7.21 -9.43
CA LEU A 438 -3.64 -6.01 -9.47
C LEU A 438 -3.00 -5.79 -10.83
N ILE A 439 -2.45 -6.86 -11.42
CA ILE A 439 -1.87 -6.83 -12.77
C ILE A 439 -2.95 -6.46 -13.78
N GLN A 440 -4.14 -7.09 -13.70
CA GLN A 440 -5.27 -6.79 -14.57
C GLN A 440 -5.75 -5.33 -14.42
N LYS A 441 -5.74 -4.78 -13.21
CA LYS A 441 -6.03 -3.37 -12.98
C LYS A 441 -4.96 -2.47 -13.60
N GLY A 442 -3.70 -2.86 -13.54
CA GLY A 442 -2.59 -2.19 -14.23
C GLY A 442 -2.78 -2.21 -15.75
N ARG A 443 -3.17 -3.35 -16.34
CA ARG A 443 -3.47 -3.49 -17.78
C ARG A 443 -4.54 -2.52 -18.27
N LYS A 444 -5.57 -2.27 -17.45
CA LYS A 444 -6.62 -1.28 -17.77
C LYS A 444 -6.13 0.17 -17.77
N GLN A 445 -4.93 0.45 -17.23
CA GLN A 445 -4.31 1.78 -17.14
C GLN A 445 -3.03 1.87 -17.98
N GLN A 446 -2.95 1.10 -19.06
CA GLN A 446 -1.82 1.13 -19.98
C GLN A 446 -1.72 2.49 -20.70
N PRO A 447 -0.49 3.00 -20.95
CA PRO A 447 -0.26 4.23 -21.68
C PRO A 447 -0.51 3.98 -23.18
N VAL A 448 -1.71 4.33 -23.65
CA VAL A 448 -2.17 3.98 -25.01
C VAL A 448 -1.38 4.71 -26.09
N ASN A 449 -1.11 6.01 -25.90
CA ASN A 449 -0.39 6.81 -26.91
C ASN A 449 1.07 6.37 -27.01
N LEU A 450 1.69 6.02 -25.88
CA LEU A 450 3.04 5.48 -25.87
C LEU A 450 3.12 4.13 -26.58
N ILE A 451 2.18 3.22 -26.31
CA ILE A 451 2.16 1.92 -26.98
C ILE A 451 1.99 2.08 -28.49
N GLU A 452 1.09 2.96 -28.93
CA GLU A 452 0.88 3.26 -30.35
C GLU A 452 2.17 3.79 -31.01
N LEU A 453 2.89 4.70 -30.34
CA LEU A 453 4.18 5.21 -30.84
C LEU A 453 5.23 4.10 -30.96
N LEU A 454 5.38 3.26 -29.93
CA LEU A 454 6.38 2.18 -29.92
C LEU A 454 6.05 1.09 -30.95
N GLU A 455 4.78 0.75 -31.16
CA GLU A 455 4.37 -0.23 -32.17
C GLU A 455 4.62 0.32 -33.59
N ALA A 456 4.26 1.58 -33.85
CA ALA A 456 4.43 2.22 -35.16
C ALA A 456 5.89 2.30 -35.60
N THR A 457 6.82 2.52 -34.67
CA THR A 457 8.25 2.66 -34.97
C THR A 457 9.01 1.33 -35.00
N THR A 458 8.38 0.21 -34.59
CA THR A 458 9.05 -1.11 -34.55
C THR A 458 9.37 -1.64 -35.94
N SER A 459 8.64 -1.25 -36.98
CA SER A 459 8.97 -1.61 -38.38
C SER A 459 10.14 -0.81 -38.95
N ILE A 460 10.44 0.35 -38.37
CA ILE A 460 11.46 1.30 -38.81
C ILE A 460 12.78 1.06 -38.05
N SER A 461 12.68 0.71 -36.77
CA SER A 461 13.83 0.48 -35.90
C SER A 461 14.25 -1.00 -35.91
N GLN A 462 15.46 -1.29 -36.40
CA GLN A 462 16.07 -2.63 -36.32
C GLN A 462 16.71 -2.92 -34.94
N GLY A 463 16.57 -2.02 -33.95
CA GLY A 463 17.19 -2.17 -32.65
C GLY A 463 17.02 -0.93 -31.75
N PHE A 464 18.13 -0.36 -31.29
CA PHE A 464 18.16 0.84 -30.43
C PHE A 464 19.10 1.92 -31.01
N GLU A 465 19.23 1.95 -32.34
CA GLU A 465 20.16 2.85 -33.04
C GLU A 465 19.83 4.33 -32.80
N GLY A 466 18.56 4.67 -32.55
CA GLY A 466 18.16 6.03 -32.22
C GLY A 466 18.77 6.58 -30.92
N ILE A 467 19.27 5.71 -30.03
CA ILE A 467 20.04 6.11 -28.84
C ILE A 467 21.43 6.64 -29.24
N TRP A 468 21.99 6.16 -30.34
CA TRP A 468 23.23 6.71 -30.90
C TRP A 468 22.95 7.96 -31.73
N ASP A 469 21.91 7.93 -32.56
CA ASP A 469 21.69 8.95 -33.60
C ASP A 469 21.24 10.33 -33.11
N PHE A 470 20.77 10.45 -31.86
CA PHE A 470 20.25 11.73 -31.34
C PHE A 470 21.35 12.76 -31.05
N ASP A 471 22.59 12.31 -30.85
CA ASP A 471 23.73 13.16 -30.50
C ASP A 471 25.02 12.64 -31.17
N SER A 472 25.70 13.51 -31.92
CA SER A 472 26.93 13.17 -32.66
C SER A 472 28.18 13.67 -31.95
N ASP A 473 29.22 12.83 -31.92
CA ASP A 473 30.54 13.21 -31.41
C ASP A 473 31.26 14.23 -32.32
N GLU A 474 30.77 14.43 -33.55
CA GLU A 474 31.29 15.43 -34.49
C GLU A 474 30.87 16.86 -34.11
N VAL A 475 29.84 17.02 -33.28
CA VAL A 475 29.42 18.34 -32.79
C VAL A 475 30.43 18.86 -31.79
N ALA A 476 30.97 20.06 -32.01
CA ALA A 476 31.94 20.66 -31.10
C ALA A 476 31.31 21.00 -29.74
N SER A 477 32.01 20.67 -28.66
CA SER A 477 31.59 21.03 -27.29
C SER A 477 31.63 22.53 -27.05
N LEU A 478 30.67 23.06 -26.29
CA LEU A 478 30.62 24.48 -25.92
C LEU A 478 31.53 24.82 -24.73
N ALA A 479 32.06 23.83 -24.01
CA ALA A 479 32.90 24.03 -22.83
C ALA A 479 33.95 22.91 -22.68
N SER A 480 34.79 22.98 -21.63
CA SER A 480 35.79 21.96 -21.33
C SER A 480 35.13 20.71 -20.71
N GLY A 481 34.53 19.88 -21.57
CA GLY A 481 33.89 18.60 -21.22
C GLY A 481 32.38 18.61 -21.47
N GLU A 482 31.80 17.41 -21.59
CA GLU A 482 30.35 17.22 -21.80
C GLU A 482 29.68 16.66 -20.53
N PRO A 483 28.46 17.11 -20.19
CA PRO A 483 27.68 16.53 -19.10
C PRO A 483 27.13 15.15 -19.50
N PRO A 484 27.00 14.22 -18.53
CA PRO A 484 26.39 12.93 -18.80
C PRO A 484 24.92 13.10 -19.18
N ASN A 485 24.46 12.31 -20.14
CA ASN A 485 23.06 12.31 -20.57
C ASN A 485 22.21 11.52 -19.57
N CYS A 486 21.04 12.06 -19.23
CA CYS A 486 19.97 11.27 -18.62
C CYS A 486 19.01 10.77 -19.72
N TRP A 487 18.10 9.86 -19.41
CA TRP A 487 17.08 9.37 -20.35
C TRP A 487 16.02 10.45 -20.63
N ALA A 488 15.64 11.25 -19.63
CA ALA A 488 14.57 12.23 -19.77
C ALA A 488 14.95 13.46 -20.62
N LEU A 489 16.18 13.97 -20.51
CA LEU A 489 16.59 15.23 -21.14
C LEU A 489 16.60 15.16 -22.68
N PRO A 490 17.20 14.14 -23.32
CA PRO A 490 17.13 13.97 -24.78
C PRO A 490 15.69 13.84 -25.30
N LEU A 491 14.80 13.14 -24.56
CA LEU A 491 13.40 12.98 -24.95
C LEU A 491 12.67 14.32 -25.04
N VAL A 492 12.83 15.16 -24.00
CA VAL A 492 12.15 16.47 -23.98
C VAL A 492 12.76 17.41 -25.01
N THR A 493 14.07 17.33 -25.25
CA THR A 493 14.76 18.15 -26.25
C THR A 493 14.33 17.78 -27.67
N LEU A 494 14.36 16.50 -28.04
CA LEU A 494 13.89 15.99 -29.35
C LEU A 494 12.42 16.40 -29.60
N THR A 495 11.58 16.27 -28.59
CA THR A 495 10.16 16.64 -28.71
C THR A 495 9.99 18.16 -28.83
N SER A 496 10.81 18.96 -28.14
CA SER A 496 10.80 20.43 -28.26
C SER A 496 11.19 20.87 -29.67
N ILE A 497 12.18 20.21 -30.27
CA ILE A 497 12.58 20.46 -31.67
C ILE A 497 11.43 20.08 -32.60
N ALA A 498 10.81 18.91 -32.42
CA ALA A 498 9.64 18.50 -33.21
C ALA A 498 8.46 19.48 -33.13
N VAL A 499 8.24 20.12 -31.97
CA VAL A 499 7.21 21.15 -31.79
C VAL A 499 7.53 22.45 -32.54
N ALA A 500 8.80 22.72 -32.80
CA ALA A 500 9.25 23.93 -33.51
C ALA A 500 9.34 23.76 -35.04
N LEU A 501 9.29 22.53 -35.55
CA LEU A 501 9.40 22.25 -36.99
C LEU A 501 8.19 22.78 -37.79
N PRO A 502 8.40 23.36 -38.98
CA PRO A 502 7.33 23.93 -39.80
C PRO A 502 6.56 22.82 -40.54
N ASN A 503 5.35 23.13 -41.01
CA ASN A 503 4.51 22.30 -41.89
C ASN A 503 4.21 20.86 -41.43
N ILE A 504 4.43 20.54 -40.16
CA ILE A 504 4.08 19.23 -39.59
C ILE A 504 2.58 19.12 -39.37
N ASN A 505 2.02 17.94 -39.65
CA ASN A 505 0.64 17.59 -39.29
C ASN A 505 0.42 17.75 -37.77
N PRO A 506 -0.45 18.70 -37.32
CA PRO A 506 -0.69 18.95 -35.90
C PRO A 506 -1.19 17.72 -35.13
N CYS A 507 -1.88 16.80 -35.82
CA CYS A 507 -2.38 15.57 -35.20
C CYS A 507 -1.23 14.61 -34.84
N SER A 508 -0.23 14.44 -35.72
CA SER A 508 0.94 13.59 -35.47
C SER A 508 1.79 14.17 -34.32
N LEU A 509 2.04 15.49 -34.35
CA LEU A 509 2.77 16.17 -33.28
C LEU A 509 2.05 16.02 -31.92
N LYS A 510 0.73 16.18 -31.89
CA LYS A 510 -0.07 15.99 -30.67
C LYS A 510 0.00 14.56 -30.14
N LYS A 511 0.06 13.55 -31.02
CA LYS A 511 0.26 12.16 -30.62
C LYS A 511 1.64 11.95 -29.99
N LEU A 512 2.70 12.47 -30.60
CA LEU A 512 4.06 12.42 -30.06
C LEU A 512 4.16 13.07 -28.67
N VAL A 513 3.65 14.29 -28.51
CA VAL A 513 3.66 14.99 -27.20
C VAL A 513 2.93 14.19 -26.13
N LYS A 514 1.76 13.61 -26.44
CA LYS A 514 1.03 12.74 -25.50
C LYS A 514 1.80 11.47 -25.14
N ALA A 515 2.42 10.82 -26.12
CA ALA A 515 3.23 9.62 -25.91
C ALA A 515 4.45 9.91 -25.02
N VAL A 516 5.12 11.04 -25.26
CA VAL A 516 6.27 11.49 -24.44
C VAL A 516 5.82 11.84 -23.02
N ASN A 517 4.67 12.51 -22.86
CA ASN A 517 4.12 12.80 -21.53
C ASN A 517 3.84 11.50 -20.75
N GLU A 518 3.25 10.49 -21.42
CA GLU A 518 3.04 9.16 -20.83
C GLU A 518 4.37 8.45 -20.50
N ALA A 519 5.39 8.58 -21.35
CA ALA A 519 6.70 7.97 -21.14
C ALA A 519 7.45 8.58 -19.95
N LEU A 520 7.44 9.91 -19.82
CA LEU A 520 8.18 10.62 -18.76
C LEU A 520 7.72 10.22 -17.35
N VAL A 521 6.45 9.83 -17.17
CA VAL A 521 5.94 9.27 -15.91
C VAL A 521 6.73 8.03 -15.47
N TYR A 522 7.20 7.20 -16.42
CA TYR A 522 7.98 6.00 -16.16
C TYR A 522 9.47 6.28 -16.14
N VAL A 523 9.98 7.03 -17.12
CA VAL A 523 11.41 7.37 -17.24
C VAL A 523 11.92 8.03 -15.97
N LYS A 524 11.22 9.05 -15.46
CA LYS A 524 11.57 9.72 -14.19
C LYS A 524 11.68 8.73 -13.03
N LYS A 525 10.69 7.83 -12.89
CA LYS A 525 10.68 6.80 -11.84
C LYS A 525 11.80 5.80 -11.96
N PHE A 526 12.24 5.50 -13.19
CA PHE A 526 13.34 4.57 -13.43
C PHE A 526 14.65 5.24 -13.09
N GLU A 527 14.87 6.46 -13.55
CA GLU A 527 16.05 7.25 -13.21
C GLU A 527 16.20 7.50 -11.72
N ASP A 528 15.11 7.80 -11.00
CA ASP A 528 15.11 7.93 -9.53
C ASP A 528 15.65 6.68 -8.82
N VAL A 529 15.45 5.49 -9.41
CA VAL A 529 15.88 4.21 -8.84
C VAL A 529 17.28 3.81 -9.32
N LEU A 530 17.68 4.22 -10.52
CA LEU A 530 18.96 3.87 -11.14
C LEU A 530 20.10 4.82 -10.76
N ASP A 531 19.81 6.11 -10.50
CA ASP A 531 20.79 7.16 -10.15
C ASP A 531 21.16 7.12 -8.66
N ILE A 532 21.87 6.08 -8.24
CA ILE A 532 22.26 5.86 -6.83
C ILE A 532 23.22 6.95 -6.33
N GLU A 533 24.11 7.45 -7.20
CA GLU A 533 25.14 8.43 -6.87
C GLU A 533 24.63 9.88 -6.94
N GLY A 534 23.42 10.09 -7.49
CA GLY A 534 22.81 11.40 -7.64
C GLY A 534 23.48 12.29 -8.68
N GLU A 535 24.33 11.72 -9.55
CA GLU A 535 25.09 12.49 -10.54
C GLU A 535 24.17 13.06 -11.64
N LEU A 536 22.99 12.46 -11.89
CA LEU A 536 22.06 12.92 -12.92
C LEU A 536 20.97 13.86 -12.40
N ALA A 537 20.99 14.22 -11.11
CA ALA A 537 19.92 15.00 -10.48
C ALA A 537 19.62 16.33 -11.21
N ASN A 538 20.66 17.10 -11.57
CA ASN A 538 20.48 18.38 -12.27
C ASN A 538 19.95 18.20 -13.69
N SER A 539 20.41 17.17 -14.42
CA SER A 539 19.92 16.86 -15.78
C SER A 539 18.45 16.44 -15.77
N ARG A 540 18.03 15.67 -14.75
CA ARG A 540 16.61 15.29 -14.56
C ARG A 540 15.75 16.50 -14.24
N GLN A 541 16.24 17.38 -13.36
CA GLN A 541 15.55 18.63 -13.06
C GLN A 541 15.47 19.55 -14.30
N ALA A 542 16.50 19.57 -15.15
CA ALA A 542 16.46 20.28 -16.42
C ALA A 542 15.39 19.73 -17.35
N ALA A 543 15.28 18.41 -17.47
CA ALA A 543 14.23 17.77 -18.26
C ALA A 543 12.83 18.16 -17.76
N GLU A 544 12.61 18.16 -16.43
CA GLU A 544 11.33 18.51 -15.83
C GLU A 544 10.94 19.97 -16.08
N VAL A 545 11.87 20.91 -15.88
CA VAL A 545 11.64 22.35 -16.10
C VAL A 545 11.33 22.63 -17.57
N VAL A 546 12.10 22.03 -18.48
CA VAL A 546 11.89 22.18 -19.93
C VAL A 546 10.55 21.58 -20.34
N TRP A 547 10.23 20.35 -19.92
CA TRP A 547 8.99 19.69 -20.30
C TRP A 547 7.75 20.44 -19.83
N LEU A 548 7.76 20.95 -18.60
CA LEU A 548 6.65 21.75 -18.08
C LEU A 548 6.41 23.02 -18.90
N GLY A 549 7.48 23.67 -19.38
CA GLY A 549 7.39 24.81 -20.29
C GLY A 549 6.81 24.43 -21.66
N VAL A 550 7.24 23.30 -22.21
CA VAL A 550 6.88 22.85 -23.56
C VAL A 550 5.45 22.31 -23.61
N ASP A 551 5.06 21.47 -22.65
CA ASP A 551 3.73 20.83 -22.59
C ASP A 551 2.63 21.85 -22.29
N LEU A 552 2.83 22.75 -21.32
CA LEU A 552 1.80 23.70 -20.88
C LEU A 552 1.79 25.01 -21.69
N TYR A 553 2.97 25.51 -22.07
CA TYR A 553 3.10 26.87 -22.64
C TYR A 553 3.69 26.87 -24.05
N HIS A 554 4.09 25.71 -24.59
CA HIS A 554 4.82 25.60 -25.87
C HIS A 554 6.08 26.47 -25.90
N LYS A 555 6.74 26.58 -24.75
CA LYS A 555 7.96 27.36 -24.57
C LYS A 555 9.12 26.48 -24.14
N TRP A 556 10.23 26.59 -24.85
CA TRP A 556 11.52 26.08 -24.37
C TRP A 556 12.23 27.20 -23.62
N LEU A 557 12.36 27.07 -22.30
CA LEU A 557 12.80 28.16 -21.41
C LEU A 557 11.94 29.42 -21.64
N ASN A 558 12.53 30.51 -22.15
CA ASN A 558 11.84 31.76 -22.46
C ASN A 558 11.40 31.88 -23.93
N VAL A 559 11.72 30.88 -24.76
CA VAL A 559 11.55 30.91 -26.22
C VAL A 559 10.26 30.22 -26.60
N ASP A 560 9.41 30.91 -27.36
CA ASP A 560 8.14 30.39 -27.84
C ASP A 560 8.34 29.57 -29.12
N LEU A 561 8.15 28.25 -29.02
CA LEU A 561 8.41 27.31 -30.11
C LEU A 561 7.43 27.51 -31.27
N ARG A 562 6.21 27.97 -31.01
CA ARG A 562 5.22 28.24 -32.07
C ARG A 562 5.59 29.49 -32.87
N LYS A 563 6.24 30.47 -32.24
CA LYS A 563 6.74 31.66 -32.94
C LYS A 563 7.92 31.35 -33.85
N LEU A 564 8.69 30.30 -33.54
CA LEU A 564 9.77 29.80 -34.40
C LEU A 564 9.22 29.06 -35.62
N SER A 565 8.16 28.26 -35.44
CA SER A 565 7.45 27.51 -36.48
C SER A 565 6.59 28.41 -37.42
N LYS A 566 7.20 29.40 -38.09
CA LYS A 566 6.50 30.20 -39.11
C LYS A 566 6.45 29.45 -40.45
N PRO A 567 5.30 29.42 -41.17
CA PRO A 567 5.16 28.68 -42.44
C PRO A 567 6.12 29.09 -43.56
N GLN A 568 6.71 30.28 -43.46
CA GLN A 568 7.60 30.86 -44.48
C GLN A 568 9.07 30.44 -44.30
N LYS A 569 9.43 29.83 -43.18
CA LYS A 569 10.81 29.40 -42.89
C LYS A 569 11.00 27.94 -43.29
N THR A 570 12.13 27.64 -43.92
CA THR A 570 12.53 26.26 -44.22
C THR A 570 12.97 25.54 -42.93
N THR A 571 12.85 24.21 -42.89
CA THR A 571 13.32 23.38 -41.77
C THR A 571 14.79 23.64 -41.39
N THR A 572 15.70 23.79 -42.36
CA THR A 572 17.13 24.12 -42.12
C THR A 572 17.28 25.44 -41.34
N GLN A 573 16.62 26.51 -41.80
CA GLN A 573 16.65 27.81 -41.13
C GLN A 573 16.13 27.75 -39.68
N ILE A 574 15.11 26.93 -39.41
CA ILE A 574 14.58 26.77 -38.05
C ILE A 574 15.58 26.01 -37.17
N LEU A 575 16.20 24.95 -37.68
CA LEU A 575 17.23 24.21 -36.94
C LEU A 575 18.45 25.08 -36.65
N GLU A 576 18.93 25.87 -37.62
CA GLU A 576 19.99 26.88 -37.43
C GLU A 576 19.61 27.91 -36.35
N GLU A 577 18.38 28.44 -36.40
CA GLU A 577 17.90 29.40 -35.41
C GLU A 577 17.82 28.78 -34.00
N ILE A 578 17.40 27.51 -33.88
CA ILE A 578 17.39 26.77 -32.61
C ILE A 578 18.82 26.58 -32.08
N VAL A 579 19.77 26.21 -32.95
CA VAL A 579 21.20 26.05 -32.62
C VAL A 579 21.75 27.36 -32.04
N GLU A 580 21.53 28.49 -32.72
CA GLU A 580 22.06 29.79 -32.29
C GLU A 580 21.39 30.29 -31.00
N ILE A 581 20.08 30.07 -30.84
CA ILE A 581 19.37 30.35 -29.60
C ILE A 581 19.94 29.51 -28.44
N ALA A 582 20.20 28.22 -28.68
CA ALA A 582 20.75 27.33 -27.67
C ALA A 582 22.17 27.72 -27.27
N LYS A 583 23.04 28.08 -28.23
CA LYS A 583 24.38 28.63 -27.96
C LYS A 583 24.30 29.90 -27.11
N LYS A 584 23.42 30.83 -27.49
CA LYS A 584 23.24 32.10 -26.76
C LYS A 584 22.81 31.86 -25.31
N GLU A 585 21.76 31.07 -25.10
CA GLU A 585 21.28 30.74 -23.75
C GLU A 585 22.34 29.98 -22.93
N PHE A 586 23.12 29.10 -23.58
CA PHE A 586 24.26 28.44 -22.95
C PHE A 586 25.32 29.47 -22.51
N THR A 587 25.79 30.35 -23.40
CA THR A 587 26.81 31.35 -23.09
C THR A 587 26.34 32.31 -22.00
N ASP A 588 25.10 32.80 -22.07
CA ASP A 588 24.53 33.71 -21.06
C ASP A 588 24.44 33.05 -19.68
N SER A 589 23.99 31.78 -19.63
CA SER A 589 23.90 31.02 -18.38
C SER A 589 25.29 30.64 -17.86
N TRP A 590 26.22 30.29 -18.75
CA TRP A 590 27.60 29.94 -18.45
C TRP A 590 28.36 31.11 -17.83
N GLN A 591 28.30 32.29 -18.46
CA GLN A 591 28.95 33.50 -17.97
C GLN A 591 28.42 33.93 -16.59
N LYS A 592 27.10 33.85 -16.38
CA LYS A 592 26.48 34.17 -15.07
C LYS A 592 26.96 33.25 -13.95
N ASN A 593 27.36 32.02 -14.26
CA ASN A 593 27.74 31.00 -13.29
C ASN A 593 29.20 30.54 -13.45
N LEU A 594 30.06 31.35 -14.08
CA LEU A 594 31.38 30.93 -14.57
C LEU A 594 32.24 30.25 -13.50
N ILE A 595 32.36 30.87 -12.32
CA ILE A 595 33.16 30.33 -11.20
C ILE A 595 32.62 28.98 -10.71
N PHE A 596 31.30 28.82 -10.74
CA PHE A 596 30.64 27.59 -10.31
C PHE A 596 30.81 26.47 -11.35
N CYS A 597 30.57 26.76 -12.63
CA CYS A 597 30.70 25.79 -13.73
C CYS A 597 32.13 25.27 -13.90
N MET A 598 33.16 26.11 -13.64
CA MET A 598 34.56 25.70 -13.72
C MET A 598 35.05 24.86 -12.53
N LYS A 599 34.45 25.03 -11.34
CA LYS A 599 34.84 24.30 -10.12
C LYS A 599 34.17 22.94 -9.98
N HIS A 600 33.00 22.77 -10.57
CA HIS A 600 32.19 21.56 -10.43
C HIS A 600 32.23 20.70 -11.69
N LYS A 601 32.00 19.38 -11.53
CA LYS A 601 31.86 18.45 -12.64
C LYS A 601 30.74 18.90 -13.59
N PRO A 602 30.82 18.57 -14.90
CA PRO A 602 29.76 18.86 -15.87
C PRO A 602 28.35 18.40 -15.47
N SER A 603 28.26 17.28 -14.74
CA SER A 603 27.00 16.76 -14.18
C SER A 603 26.27 17.73 -13.22
N HIS A 604 27.01 18.63 -12.57
CA HIS A 604 26.48 19.60 -11.62
C HIS A 604 26.26 20.99 -12.23
N TRP A 605 26.40 21.15 -13.54
CA TRP A 605 26.12 22.42 -14.18
C TRP A 605 24.69 22.92 -13.88
N PRO A 606 24.46 24.25 -13.92
CA PRO A 606 23.14 24.81 -13.72
C PRO A 606 22.11 24.23 -14.70
N ILE A 607 20.88 24.07 -14.22
CA ILE A 607 19.75 23.49 -14.93
C ILE A 607 19.58 24.09 -16.34
N LYS A 608 19.63 25.43 -16.45
CA LYS A 608 19.52 26.15 -17.73
C LYS A 608 20.69 25.85 -18.68
N THR A 609 21.90 25.76 -18.14
CA THR A 609 23.11 25.44 -18.91
C THR A 609 23.02 24.02 -19.49
N LEU A 610 22.57 23.05 -18.68
CA LEU A 610 22.36 21.66 -19.13
C LEU A 610 21.30 21.56 -20.22
N ALA A 611 20.15 22.23 -20.04
CA ALA A 611 19.09 22.28 -21.04
C ALA A 611 19.57 22.90 -22.36
N ALA A 612 20.31 24.01 -22.29
CA ALA A 612 20.87 24.69 -23.45
C ALA A 612 21.93 23.84 -24.17
N ASN A 613 22.81 23.16 -23.43
CA ASN A 613 23.81 22.25 -24.02
C ASN A 613 23.14 21.10 -24.77
N SER A 614 22.15 20.45 -24.14
CA SER A 614 21.38 19.38 -24.79
C SER A 614 20.66 19.86 -26.04
N MET A 615 20.01 21.04 -25.99
CA MET A 615 19.34 21.62 -27.15
C MET A 615 20.32 21.88 -28.29
N TYR A 616 21.48 22.49 -28.01
CA TYR A 616 22.51 22.76 -29.01
C TYR A 616 23.04 21.48 -29.66
N ARG A 617 23.47 20.51 -28.86
CA ARG A 617 24.05 19.23 -29.32
C ARG A 617 23.10 18.47 -30.25
N ILE A 618 21.84 18.33 -29.84
CA ILE A 618 20.83 17.57 -30.57
C ILE A 618 20.37 18.33 -31.82
N SER A 619 20.09 19.63 -31.72
CA SER A 619 19.68 20.43 -32.89
C SER A 619 20.77 20.51 -33.96
N GLN A 620 22.04 20.67 -33.57
CA GLN A 620 23.17 20.63 -34.50
C GLN A 620 23.33 19.25 -35.15
N THR A 621 23.15 18.17 -34.38
CA THR A 621 23.20 16.80 -34.93
C THR A 621 22.12 16.57 -35.98
N LEU A 622 20.88 17.01 -35.70
CA LEU A 622 19.76 16.91 -36.64
C LEU A 622 19.98 17.77 -37.88
N LEU A 623 20.53 18.98 -37.72
CA LEU A 623 20.86 19.88 -38.82
C LEU A 623 21.87 19.23 -39.77
N ASN A 624 22.98 18.71 -39.24
CA ASN A 624 24.01 18.05 -40.04
C ASN A 624 23.45 16.86 -40.83
N ARG A 625 22.55 16.06 -40.22
CA ARG A 625 21.91 14.89 -40.87
C ARG A 625 20.86 15.30 -41.92
N TYR A 626 20.25 16.46 -41.76
CA TYR A 626 19.33 17.00 -42.76
C TYR A 626 20.10 17.52 -43.98
N GLU A 627 21.22 18.20 -43.76
CA GLU A 627 22.08 18.75 -44.81
C GLU A 627 22.88 17.69 -45.58
N SER A 628 23.28 16.59 -44.94
CA SER A 628 23.98 15.47 -45.59
C SER A 628 23.13 14.74 -46.63
N GLY A 629 21.82 15.02 -46.70
CA GLY A 629 20.88 14.33 -47.57
C GLY A 629 20.36 13.01 -47.00
N ASP A 630 20.69 12.67 -45.75
CA ASP A 630 20.20 11.45 -45.09
C ASP A 630 18.70 11.52 -44.76
N ILE A 631 18.12 12.72 -44.67
CA ILE A 631 16.71 12.97 -44.30
C ILE A 631 16.08 13.91 -45.34
N GLY A 632 15.39 13.33 -46.33
CA GLY A 632 14.95 14.08 -47.52
C GLY A 632 13.73 15.01 -47.38
N THR A 633 12.91 14.89 -46.32
CA THR A 633 11.68 15.71 -46.13
C THR A 633 11.39 16.05 -44.66
N GLU A 634 10.60 17.09 -44.41
CA GLU A 634 10.18 17.54 -43.06
C GLU A 634 9.42 16.42 -42.30
N GLU A 635 8.60 15.65 -43.02
CA GLU A 635 7.90 14.49 -42.48
C GLU A 635 8.84 13.32 -42.20
N ALA A 636 9.92 13.15 -42.99
CA ALA A 636 10.95 12.16 -42.72
C ALA A 636 11.75 12.52 -41.47
N LEU A 637 12.03 13.81 -41.25
CA LEU A 637 12.69 14.29 -40.03
C LEU A 637 11.83 14.03 -38.79
N LEU A 638 10.52 14.30 -38.86
CA LEU A 638 9.61 13.96 -37.77
C LEU A 638 9.62 12.45 -37.48
N LYS A 639 9.54 11.60 -38.50
CA LYS A 639 9.60 10.15 -38.32
C LYS A 639 10.92 9.69 -37.71
N ASP A 640 12.03 10.32 -38.07
CA ASP A 640 13.33 10.03 -37.46
C ASP A 640 13.35 10.45 -35.99
N VAL A 641 12.78 11.61 -35.65
CA VAL A 641 12.61 12.03 -34.25
C VAL A 641 11.70 11.07 -33.47
N GLU A 642 10.58 10.64 -34.05
CA GLU A 642 9.70 9.62 -33.44
C GLU A 642 10.44 8.30 -33.20
N ARG A 643 11.29 7.87 -34.14
CA ARG A 643 12.17 6.70 -34.00
C ARG A 643 13.18 6.89 -32.86
N MET A 644 13.90 8.01 -32.82
CA MET A 644 14.88 8.31 -31.75
C MET A 644 14.22 8.34 -30.37
N VAL A 645 13.08 9.04 -30.25
CA VAL A 645 12.27 9.05 -29.01
C VAL A 645 11.86 7.63 -28.63
N SER A 646 11.38 6.84 -29.59
CA SER A 646 10.98 5.46 -29.35
C SER A 646 12.13 4.58 -28.87
N ASP A 647 13.31 4.70 -29.47
CA ASP A 647 14.48 3.88 -29.12
C ASP A 647 15.03 4.27 -27.74
N ILE A 648 15.07 5.56 -27.41
CA ILE A 648 15.46 6.05 -26.07
C ILE A 648 14.48 5.55 -25.01
N VAL A 649 13.16 5.64 -25.25
CA VAL A 649 12.17 5.11 -24.31
C VAL A 649 12.32 3.59 -24.19
N ALA A 650 12.40 2.86 -25.29
CA ALA A 650 12.58 1.41 -25.27
C ALA A 650 13.84 0.99 -24.49
N GLY A 651 14.96 1.69 -24.70
CA GLY A 651 16.23 1.46 -23.99
C GLY A 651 16.11 1.72 -22.49
N CYS A 652 15.40 2.78 -22.10
CA CYS A 652 15.07 3.02 -20.69
C CYS A 652 14.25 1.86 -20.11
N PHE A 653 13.28 1.34 -20.85
CA PHE A 653 12.42 0.22 -20.45
C PHE A 653 13.13 -1.12 -20.36
N CYS A 654 14.31 -1.30 -20.96
CA CYS A 654 15.16 -2.47 -20.69
C CYS A 654 15.55 -2.57 -19.19
N ASN A 655 15.51 -1.46 -18.46
CA ASN A 655 15.76 -1.43 -17.02
C ASN A 655 14.52 -1.75 -16.16
N ALA A 656 13.33 -1.91 -16.75
CA ALA A 656 12.09 -2.10 -15.99
C ALA A 656 12.13 -3.31 -15.06
N ALA A 657 12.74 -4.41 -15.51
CA ALA A 657 12.87 -5.61 -14.70
C ALA A 657 13.78 -5.40 -13.48
N GLN A 658 14.83 -4.57 -13.61
CA GLN A 658 15.70 -4.16 -12.51
C GLN A 658 14.95 -3.24 -11.55
N VAL A 659 14.26 -2.23 -12.05
CA VAL A 659 13.50 -1.26 -11.23
C VAL A 659 12.37 -1.95 -10.46
N ILE A 660 11.59 -2.82 -11.12
CA ILE A 660 10.55 -3.64 -10.47
C ILE A 660 11.18 -4.55 -9.42
N GLY A 661 12.34 -5.14 -9.73
CA GLY A 661 13.15 -5.91 -8.78
C GLY A 661 13.49 -5.11 -7.53
N MET A 662 14.13 -3.95 -7.69
CA MET A 662 14.54 -3.08 -6.58
C MET A 662 13.36 -2.63 -5.72
N LYS A 663 12.20 -2.33 -6.32
CA LYS A 663 10.96 -2.06 -5.56
C LYS A 663 10.49 -3.25 -4.73
N CYS A 664 10.74 -4.47 -5.16
CA CYS A 664 10.43 -5.69 -4.40
C CYS A 664 11.45 -5.98 -3.28
N LEU A 665 12.61 -5.31 -3.29
CA LEU A 665 13.69 -5.49 -2.31
C LEU A 665 13.54 -4.63 -1.05
N VAL A 666 12.45 -3.86 -0.91
CA VAL A 666 12.19 -3.06 0.29
C VAL A 666 12.05 -3.99 1.51
N THR A 667 12.94 -3.82 2.49
CA THR A 667 13.00 -4.64 3.71
C THR A 667 12.14 -4.08 4.84
N ALA A 668 11.84 -2.78 4.83
CA ALA A 668 11.02 -2.11 5.82
C ALA A 668 9.61 -2.72 5.85
N VAL A 669 9.20 -3.23 7.02
CA VAL A 669 7.95 -3.98 7.20
C VAL A 669 6.72 -3.12 6.90
N GLU A 670 6.80 -1.82 7.16
CA GLU A 670 5.70 -0.87 6.95
C GLU A 670 5.43 -0.61 5.47
N VAL A 671 6.48 -0.57 4.64
CA VAL A 671 6.40 -0.12 3.25
C VAL A 671 6.46 -1.27 2.26
N ARG A 672 7.02 -2.44 2.63
CA ARG A 672 7.23 -3.57 1.71
C ARG A 672 5.98 -4.02 0.97
N GLU A 673 4.84 -4.16 1.65
CA GLU A 673 3.60 -4.64 1.02
C GLU A 673 3.10 -3.62 -0.01
N ALA A 674 3.14 -2.33 0.33
CA ALA A 674 2.76 -1.24 -0.56
C ALA A 674 3.71 -1.15 -1.77
N SER A 675 5.01 -1.34 -1.55
CA SER A 675 6.03 -1.31 -2.60
C SER A 675 5.84 -2.44 -3.62
N VAL A 676 5.67 -3.69 -3.16
CA VAL A 676 5.42 -4.84 -4.06
C VAL A 676 4.07 -4.71 -4.76
N ARG A 677 3.05 -4.14 -4.09
CA ARG A 677 1.76 -3.84 -4.72
C ARG A 677 1.91 -2.86 -5.89
N GLU A 678 2.65 -1.79 -5.70
CA GLU A 678 2.91 -0.81 -6.74
C GLU A 678 3.73 -1.43 -7.88
N ALA A 679 4.69 -2.30 -7.57
CA ALA A 679 5.44 -3.08 -8.55
C ALA A 679 4.52 -3.98 -9.41
N ALA A 680 3.51 -4.62 -8.80
CA ALA A 680 2.53 -5.43 -9.53
C ALA A 680 1.63 -4.60 -10.46
N MET A 681 1.19 -3.42 -10.01
CA MET A 681 0.43 -2.52 -10.87
C MET A 681 1.30 -1.96 -12.01
N HIS A 682 2.56 -1.61 -11.72
CA HIS A 682 3.53 -1.19 -12.72
C HIS A 682 3.73 -2.26 -13.79
N LEU A 683 3.96 -3.51 -13.40
CA LEU A 683 4.12 -4.62 -14.35
C LEU A 683 2.92 -4.70 -15.31
N GLY A 684 1.68 -4.61 -14.81
CA GLY A 684 0.49 -4.61 -15.66
C GLY A 684 0.39 -3.41 -16.60
N ARG A 685 0.79 -2.21 -16.15
CA ARG A 685 0.80 -0.99 -16.99
C ARG A 685 1.86 -1.02 -18.08
N THR A 686 2.97 -1.73 -17.86
CA THR A 686 4.11 -1.77 -18.79
C THR A 686 4.20 -3.07 -19.58
N GLU A 687 3.31 -4.03 -19.35
CA GLU A 687 3.37 -5.37 -19.94
C GLU A 687 3.53 -5.37 -21.46
N LYS A 688 2.64 -4.66 -22.17
CA LYS A 688 2.73 -4.54 -23.64
C LYS A 688 4.00 -3.83 -24.10
N ILE A 689 4.45 -2.81 -23.37
CA ILE A 689 5.70 -2.11 -23.67
C ILE A 689 6.88 -3.09 -23.56
N LEU A 690 6.90 -3.90 -22.50
CA LEU A 690 7.95 -4.91 -22.32
C LEU A 690 7.91 -5.98 -23.41
N GLU A 691 6.73 -6.40 -23.85
CA GLU A 691 6.61 -7.30 -25.01
C GLU A 691 7.14 -6.67 -26.31
N ILE A 692 6.93 -5.37 -26.53
CA ILE A 692 7.49 -4.64 -27.67
C ILE A 692 9.02 -4.53 -27.55
N VAL A 693 9.53 -4.18 -26.37
CA VAL A 693 10.97 -4.06 -26.10
C VAL A 693 11.69 -5.40 -26.24
N ASP A 694 11.09 -6.49 -25.75
CA ASP A 694 11.64 -7.85 -25.88
C ASP A 694 11.78 -8.28 -27.35
N ARG A 695 10.93 -7.76 -28.26
CA ARG A 695 11.05 -7.99 -29.71
C ARG A 695 12.21 -7.23 -30.35
N ARG A 696 12.71 -6.15 -29.74
CA ARG A 696 13.74 -5.25 -30.32
C ARG A 696 15.19 -5.73 -30.16
N CYS A 697 15.44 -7.00 -29.84
CA CYS A 697 16.78 -7.60 -29.77
C CYS A 697 17.84 -6.74 -29.05
N MET A 698 17.76 -6.68 -27.71
CA MET A 698 18.65 -5.86 -26.88
C MET A 698 20.14 -6.25 -27.04
N PRO A 699 21.07 -5.27 -27.06
CA PRO A 699 22.49 -5.55 -27.15
C PRO A 699 23.05 -6.34 -25.95
N ALA A 700 24.22 -6.98 -26.10
CA ALA A 700 24.85 -7.74 -25.02
C ALA A 700 25.56 -6.83 -23.98
N LEU A 701 24.81 -5.96 -23.31
CA LEU A 701 25.29 -5.04 -22.27
C LEU A 701 25.13 -5.62 -20.87
N SER A 702 26.04 -5.26 -19.96
CA SER A 702 25.91 -5.56 -18.52
C SER A 702 24.91 -4.60 -17.85
N HIS A 703 24.29 -4.99 -16.73
CA HIS A 703 23.22 -4.20 -16.11
C HIS A 703 23.62 -2.78 -15.71
N HIS A 704 24.83 -2.59 -15.18
CA HIS A 704 25.33 -1.27 -14.83
C HIS A 704 25.47 -0.36 -16.06
N LYS A 705 25.76 -0.95 -17.22
CA LYS A 705 25.83 -0.25 -18.50
C LYS A 705 24.45 0.04 -19.08
N VAL A 706 23.52 -0.94 -19.02
CA VAL A 706 22.13 -0.76 -19.50
C VAL A 706 21.42 0.40 -18.78
N ALA A 707 21.79 0.71 -17.54
CA ALA A 707 21.20 1.79 -16.75
C ALA A 707 21.54 3.20 -17.27
N LYS A 708 22.70 3.38 -17.93
CA LYS A 708 23.23 4.69 -18.35
C LYS A 708 23.16 4.83 -19.87
N ILE A 709 22.45 5.84 -20.38
CA ILE A 709 22.30 6.06 -21.83
C ILE A 709 23.65 6.26 -22.54
N ASP A 710 24.64 6.88 -21.89
CA ASP A 710 25.98 7.09 -22.46
C ASP A 710 26.74 5.78 -22.70
N GLU A 711 26.50 4.74 -21.89
CA GLU A 711 27.11 3.41 -22.08
C GLU A 711 26.50 2.68 -23.28
N TRP A 712 25.22 2.95 -23.59
CA TRP A 712 24.64 2.49 -24.86
C TRP A 712 25.30 3.17 -26.05
N ARG A 713 25.55 4.49 -25.95
CA ARG A 713 26.26 5.24 -27.00
C ARG A 713 27.68 4.70 -27.22
N GLU A 714 28.43 4.45 -26.14
CA GLU A 714 29.77 3.86 -26.22
C GLU A 714 29.78 2.47 -26.88
N PHE A 715 28.76 1.65 -26.60
CA PHE A 715 28.63 0.34 -27.22
C PHE A 715 28.43 0.43 -28.74
N TYR A 716 27.57 1.33 -29.21
CA TYR A 716 27.38 1.54 -30.64
C TYR A 716 28.62 2.13 -31.32
N ARG A 717 29.31 3.07 -30.66
CA ARG A 717 30.60 3.62 -31.10
C ARG A 717 31.63 2.52 -31.35
N THR A 718 31.83 1.64 -30.36
CA THR A 718 32.83 0.56 -30.42
C THR A 718 32.51 -0.45 -31.52
N ASN A 719 31.26 -0.90 -31.65
CA ASN A 719 30.89 -1.91 -32.65
C ASN A 719 30.97 -1.41 -34.10
N ARG A 720 30.68 -0.13 -34.36
CA ARG A 720 30.88 0.45 -35.70
C ARG A 720 32.35 0.48 -36.08
N CYS A 721 33.23 0.84 -35.14
CA CYS A 721 34.67 0.88 -35.35
C CYS A 721 35.25 -0.51 -35.71
N ILE A 722 34.69 -1.57 -35.12
CA ILE A 722 35.03 -2.97 -35.46
C ILE A 722 34.48 -3.37 -36.84
N SER A 723 33.29 -2.88 -37.24
CA SER A 723 32.72 -3.17 -38.56
C SER A 723 33.47 -2.49 -39.72
N LEU A 724 34.07 -1.32 -39.48
CA LEU A 724 34.86 -0.55 -40.46
C LEU A 724 36.27 -1.13 -40.68
N THR A 725 36.78 -1.98 -39.79
CA THR A 725 38.13 -2.57 -39.86
C THR A 725 38.18 -3.95 -40.54
N ARG A 726 37.04 -4.51 -40.97
CA ARG A 726 36.98 -5.75 -41.78
C ARG A 726 36.26 -5.49 -43.11
N PRO A 727 36.92 -5.63 -44.28
CA PRO A 727 36.20 -5.57 -45.54
C PRO A 727 35.35 -6.84 -45.73
N SER A 728 34.13 -6.61 -46.18
CA SER A 728 33.11 -7.55 -46.65
C SER A 728 33.54 -9.01 -46.88
N SER A 729 33.07 -9.89 -46.00
CA SER A 729 32.56 -11.21 -46.40
C SER A 729 31.45 -11.61 -45.42
N GLN A 730 30.25 -11.88 -45.97
CA GLN A 730 29.03 -12.38 -45.34
C GLN A 730 29.18 -12.80 -43.86
N CYS A 731 28.65 -11.99 -42.93
CA CYS A 731 28.65 -12.33 -41.51
C CYS A 731 27.23 -12.64 -41.04
N THR A 732 26.87 -13.92 -41.08
CA THR A 732 25.78 -14.47 -40.26
C THR A 732 26.23 -14.48 -38.79
N THR A 733 25.39 -13.96 -37.91
CA THR A 733 25.59 -13.67 -36.47
C THR A 733 25.80 -14.92 -35.57
N ARG A 734 26.52 -15.95 -36.03
CA ARG A 734 26.72 -17.21 -35.28
C ARG A 734 28.15 -17.48 -34.80
N ASP A 735 29.17 -16.78 -35.30
CA ASP A 735 30.57 -17.16 -35.01
C ASP A 735 31.31 -16.30 -33.98
N LEU A 736 30.65 -15.38 -33.28
CA LEU A 736 31.26 -14.60 -32.19
C LEU A 736 31.21 -15.28 -30.80
N ILE A 737 30.84 -16.57 -30.75
CA ILE A 737 30.67 -17.32 -29.50
C ILE A 737 31.96 -18.05 -29.03
N LEU A 738 33.06 -18.05 -29.79
CA LEU A 738 34.20 -18.93 -29.49
C LEU A 738 35.56 -18.29 -29.17
N ASN A 739 35.65 -17.00 -28.82
CA ASN A 739 36.95 -16.40 -28.46
C ASN A 739 36.93 -15.54 -27.19
N LEU A 740 36.32 -16.04 -26.11
CA LEU A 740 36.57 -15.58 -24.74
C LEU A 740 36.43 -16.79 -23.78
N GLU A 741 37.45 -17.64 -23.77
CA GLU A 741 37.87 -18.41 -22.57
C GLU A 741 39.07 -17.70 -21.93
#